data_AF-L7JYL6-F1
#
_entry.id   AF-L7JYL6-F1
#
_cell.length_a   1.000
_cell.length_b   1.000
_cell.length_c   1.000
_cell.angle_alpha   90.00
_cell.angle_beta   90.00
_cell.angle_gamma   90.00
#
_symmetry.space_group_name_H-M   'P 1'
#
loop_
_entity.id
_entity.type
_entity.pdbx_description
1 polymer ?
#
loop_
_entity_poly.entity_id
_entity_poly.type
_entity_poly.pdbx_seq_one_letter_code
_entity_poly.pdbx_strand_id
1 'polypeptide(L)'
;MSKFLFFVFAEILYCAYSLDPVKVQNPLYSAISNGPYYEREKTVKIVELVRRFIAKSGCVGLVQAFQAVTDQSLKTRFITVVRKNIMFVINNESFNLRFVHSDHELRVAKNLHLHVVDVNIDPPALGSCVELLRNLRFDYMKAVVKDHRGIQEYLPNILSCFNHIIKLDLEIDHITNTSMQELSILNLQEFHISVSWLKLEHLRKFLNFESLIKEIIADNLQIDNLSQITAIILNKLCHKCVIKIQNCCFNKSQDAFMMPELSNQQSVVKIILNNLHPLPHSRNFWLELNSTSLQPICTWRSSVKELTLTFENELYVNELLWCCIGLKILTLQLAKIVNGFSFMISENLYPTLEKFKINVKEEVSSKAQSLNEALQRFKSLVNIDIKIKFCDCSGENMFHELLIPSLESLTIDSNALGEKFFKYAMELYELEDVVINWPTNTTTVHTMTMLSDLTVLPALTNLSLDRISNTHEWQILDNCRDLLSLEIIAPIDFLLITSTDSQLYRTLESLTISLDTSIIKHVCLTFIKLEFLSLEVTSENIDRRVNNDAVRYFMQANFSNSINNTLTSLLLRQSISFDLTLLSMFTFPVLACIRLEISDLYVQGQDEQFCNDFCERMSEQCELLKKLYFNFKCSQQYMAFQCE
;
A
#
# COMPACT_ATOMS: atom_id res chain seq x y z
N MET A 1 -9.03 4.04 43.95
CA MET A 1 -7.66 4.36 44.45
C MET A 1 -6.61 4.36 43.33
N SER A 2 -6.54 3.34 42.46
CA SER A 2 -5.71 3.33 41.23
C SER A 2 -5.99 4.54 40.32
N LYS A 3 -7.26 4.81 40.00
CA LYS A 3 -7.70 5.98 39.20
C LYS A 3 -7.29 7.33 39.80
N PHE A 4 -7.33 7.46 41.13
CA PHE A 4 -6.94 8.68 41.83
C PHE A 4 -5.42 8.92 41.76
N LEU A 5 -4.62 7.88 41.95
CA LEU A 5 -3.16 7.97 41.81
C LEU A 5 -2.74 8.26 40.37
N PHE A 6 -3.49 7.73 39.40
CA PHE A 6 -3.32 8.01 37.98
C PHE A 6 -3.66 9.47 37.62
N PHE A 7 -4.75 10.01 38.18
CA PHE A 7 -5.11 11.43 38.05
C PHE A 7 -4.02 12.34 38.63
N VAL A 8 -3.48 12.02 39.81
CA VAL A 8 -2.37 12.77 40.42
C VAL A 8 -1.12 12.75 39.51
N PHE A 9 -0.83 11.63 38.85
CA PHE A 9 0.28 11.54 37.90
C PHE A 9 0.06 12.38 36.64
N ALA A 10 -1.17 12.40 36.09
CA ALA A 10 -1.54 13.25 34.97
C ALA A 10 -1.35 14.75 35.30
N GLU A 11 -1.78 15.18 36.48
CA GLU A 11 -1.64 16.56 36.95
C GLU A 11 -0.18 16.96 37.19
N ILE A 12 0.66 16.03 37.65
CA ILE A 12 2.10 16.23 37.77
C ILE A 12 2.73 16.51 36.41
N LEU A 13 2.39 15.71 35.39
CA LEU A 13 2.88 15.88 34.03
C LEU A 13 2.36 17.19 33.40
N TYR A 14 1.10 17.53 33.64
CA TYR A 14 0.51 18.79 33.18
C TYR A 14 1.14 20.02 33.86
N CYS A 15 1.45 19.94 35.16
CA CYS A 15 2.13 21.04 35.85
C CYS A 15 3.61 21.16 35.44
N ALA A 16 4.28 20.04 35.12
CA ALA A 16 5.61 20.03 34.52
C ALA A 16 5.63 20.72 33.14
N TYR A 17 4.55 20.60 32.37
CA TYR A 17 4.34 21.26 31.09
C TYR A 17 4.24 22.80 31.20
N SER A 18 3.59 23.34 32.25
CA SER A 18 3.33 24.78 32.42
C SER A 18 4.54 25.66 32.80
N LEU A 19 5.78 25.18 32.62
CA LEU A 19 7.00 25.81 33.11
C LEU A 19 7.83 26.58 32.04
N ASP A 20 7.40 26.66 30.78
CA ASP A 20 7.99 27.61 29.82
C ASP A 20 7.14 28.91 29.77
N PRO A 21 7.74 30.12 29.82
CA PRO A 21 7.06 31.35 30.28
C PRO A 21 6.11 31.99 29.26
N VAL A 22 5.67 31.28 28.21
CA VAL A 22 4.87 31.88 27.14
C VAL A 22 3.49 31.23 27.05
N LYS A 23 2.53 31.93 27.68
CA LYS A 23 1.06 31.80 27.53
C LYS A 23 0.45 30.47 27.97
N VAL A 24 0.16 30.41 29.27
CA VAL A 24 -0.83 29.47 29.84
C VAL A 24 -2.25 29.93 29.45
N GLN A 25 -2.89 29.25 28.51
CA GLN A 25 -4.35 29.12 28.50
C GLN A 25 -4.71 27.74 29.06
N ASN A 26 -5.37 27.72 30.22
CA ASN A 26 -5.91 26.52 30.87
C ASN A 26 -7.00 25.87 29.99
N PRO A 27 -6.92 24.57 29.65
CA PRO A 27 -8.09 23.79 29.29
C PRO A 27 -8.67 23.09 30.52
N LEU A 28 -9.92 23.48 30.84
CA LEU A 28 -11.02 22.65 31.33
C LEU A 28 -10.84 21.82 32.63
N TYR A 29 -11.23 22.46 33.73
CA TYR A 29 -11.74 21.88 34.99
C TYR A 29 -12.99 20.96 34.86
N SER A 30 -13.42 20.57 33.65
CA SER A 30 -14.75 19.97 33.45
C SER A 30 -14.86 18.51 33.93
N ALA A 31 -13.78 17.73 33.95
CA ALA A 31 -13.82 16.31 34.33
C ALA A 31 -13.89 16.06 35.85
N ILE A 32 -13.58 17.07 36.69
CA ILE A 32 -13.58 16.94 38.15
C ILE A 32 -15.01 16.95 38.73
N SER A 33 -15.99 17.37 37.92
CA SER A 33 -17.37 17.65 38.32
C SER A 33 -18.27 16.42 38.61
N ASN A 34 -17.76 15.19 38.49
CA ASN A 34 -18.55 13.96 38.71
C ASN A 34 -18.03 13.02 39.82
N GLY A 35 -16.93 13.36 40.51
CA GLY A 35 -16.43 12.58 41.67
C GLY A 35 -17.10 12.96 43.00
N PRO A 36 -17.17 12.04 43.99
CA PRO A 36 -17.66 12.34 45.34
C PRO A 36 -16.84 13.47 46.00
N TYR A 37 -17.52 14.35 46.74
CA TYR A 37 -16.99 15.62 47.27
C TYR A 37 -15.65 15.49 48.03
N TYR A 38 -15.46 14.38 48.74
CA TYR A 38 -14.25 14.08 49.50
C TYR A 38 -13.01 13.79 48.63
N GLU A 39 -13.19 13.27 47.42
CA GLU A 39 -12.11 13.09 46.46
C GLU A 39 -11.71 14.43 45.82
N ARG A 40 -12.65 15.35 45.56
CA ARG A 40 -12.33 16.70 45.02
C ARG A 40 -11.44 17.51 45.95
N GLU A 41 -11.75 17.56 47.24
CA GLU A 41 -11.01 18.40 48.18
C GLU A 41 -9.57 17.90 48.38
N LYS A 42 -9.37 16.58 48.37
CA LYS A 42 -8.03 15.97 48.38
C LYS A 42 -7.29 16.21 47.06
N THR A 43 -7.97 16.11 45.93
CA THR A 43 -7.41 16.41 44.62
C THR A 43 -6.93 17.86 44.52
N VAL A 44 -7.74 18.84 44.93
CA VAL A 44 -7.37 20.26 44.92
C VAL A 44 -6.14 20.51 45.81
N LYS A 45 -6.11 19.96 47.02
CA LYS A 45 -4.96 20.07 47.93
C LYS A 45 -3.68 19.45 47.35
N ILE A 46 -3.79 18.32 46.65
CA ILE A 46 -2.64 17.68 45.98
C ILE A 46 -2.19 18.50 44.77
N VAL A 47 -3.10 19.03 43.95
CA VAL A 47 -2.77 19.89 42.82
C VAL A 47 -2.06 21.17 43.29
N GLU A 48 -2.55 21.80 44.36
CA GLU A 48 -1.87 22.96 44.97
C GLU A 48 -0.49 22.61 45.54
N LEU A 49 -0.35 21.43 46.16
CA LEU A 49 0.92 20.94 46.69
C LEU A 49 1.92 20.66 45.57
N VAL A 50 1.50 19.98 44.50
CA VAL A 50 2.28 19.68 43.30
C VAL A 50 2.73 20.98 42.63
N ARG A 51 1.81 21.95 42.43
CA ARG A 51 2.14 23.28 41.90
C ARG A 51 3.15 24.02 42.77
N ARG A 52 3.03 23.94 44.10
CA ARG A 52 4.02 24.54 45.02
C ARG A 52 5.40 23.89 44.92
N PHE A 53 5.49 22.57 44.81
CA PHE A 53 6.78 21.88 44.65
C PHE A 53 7.43 22.21 43.31
N ILE A 54 6.64 22.20 42.24
CA ILE A 54 7.10 22.54 40.88
C ILE A 54 7.57 24.00 40.81
N ALA A 55 6.84 24.95 41.42
CA ALA A 55 7.24 26.36 41.48
C ALA A 55 8.53 26.61 42.30
N LYS A 56 8.89 25.70 43.22
CA LYS A 56 10.04 25.88 44.12
C LYS A 56 11.34 25.26 43.58
N SER A 57 11.23 24.17 42.82
CA SER A 57 12.42 23.40 42.39
C SER A 57 12.21 22.58 41.09
N GLY A 58 11.22 22.93 40.28
CA GLY A 58 10.92 22.28 39.01
C GLY A 58 10.52 20.79 39.16
N CYS A 59 10.58 20.05 38.06
CA CYS A 59 10.26 18.62 38.03
C CYS A 59 11.17 17.78 38.94
N VAL A 60 12.44 18.16 39.06
CA VAL A 60 13.44 17.50 39.93
C VAL A 60 13.04 17.61 41.40
N GLY A 61 12.60 18.80 41.84
CA GLY A 61 12.10 19.04 43.20
C GLY A 61 10.85 18.24 43.55
N LEU A 62 9.96 18.05 42.57
CA LEU A 62 8.78 17.23 42.74
C LEU A 62 9.15 15.74 42.91
N VAL A 63 10.06 15.21 42.08
CA VAL A 63 10.55 13.82 42.22
C VAL A 63 11.23 13.61 43.57
N GLN A 64 12.03 14.57 44.03
CA GLN A 64 12.66 14.52 45.36
C GLN A 64 11.61 14.57 46.49
N ALA A 65 10.55 15.38 46.35
CA ALA A 65 9.45 15.41 47.30
C ALA A 65 8.68 14.08 47.34
N PHE A 66 8.42 13.45 46.19
CA PHE A 66 7.84 12.11 46.12
C PHE A 66 8.75 11.03 46.71
N GLN A 67 10.06 11.16 46.53
CA GLN A 67 11.04 10.28 47.16
C GLN A 67 11.10 10.47 48.68
N ALA A 68 10.84 11.69 49.18
CA ALA A 68 10.85 12.05 50.59
C ALA A 68 9.53 11.77 51.34
N VAL A 69 8.47 11.31 50.66
CA VAL A 69 7.21 10.90 51.31
C VAL A 69 7.50 9.77 52.30
N THR A 70 7.24 10.03 53.58
CA THR A 70 7.50 9.13 54.72
C THR A 70 6.52 7.96 54.80
N ASP A 71 5.35 8.04 54.15
CA ASP A 71 4.41 6.92 54.04
C ASP A 71 4.82 5.96 52.92
N GLN A 72 5.55 4.92 53.33
CA GLN A 72 6.12 3.91 52.47
C GLN A 72 5.04 3.04 51.77
N SER A 73 3.83 2.96 52.31
CA SER A 73 2.73 2.17 51.72
C SER A 73 2.10 2.89 50.52
N LEU A 74 1.92 4.20 50.64
CA LEU A 74 1.30 5.05 49.62
C LEU A 74 2.27 5.31 48.47
N LYS A 75 3.56 5.51 48.81
CA LYS A 75 4.67 5.58 47.85
C LYS A 75 4.79 4.30 47.02
N THR A 76 4.79 3.13 47.67
CA THR A 76 4.86 1.83 46.97
C THR A 76 3.64 1.59 46.08
N ARG A 77 2.43 1.93 46.53
CA ARG A 77 1.20 1.81 45.72
C ARG A 77 1.19 2.74 44.52
N PHE A 78 1.60 4.01 44.69
CA PHE A 78 1.73 4.96 43.59
C PHE A 78 2.73 4.47 42.54
N ILE A 79 3.95 4.09 42.96
CA ILE A 79 4.98 3.56 42.06
C ILE A 79 4.45 2.30 41.35
N THR A 80 3.81 1.37 42.06
CA THR A 80 3.28 0.14 41.44
C THR A 80 2.20 0.43 40.39
N VAL A 81 1.29 1.38 40.67
CA VAL A 81 0.26 1.79 39.70
C VAL A 81 0.88 2.49 38.50
N VAL A 82 1.86 3.37 38.70
CA VAL A 82 2.53 4.08 37.59
C VAL A 82 3.41 3.14 36.76
N ARG A 83 4.07 2.15 37.36
CA ARG A 83 4.94 1.21 36.63
C ARG A 83 4.20 0.18 35.79
N LYS A 84 3.10 -0.37 36.33
CA LYS A 84 2.37 -1.50 35.72
C LYS A 84 1.34 -1.10 34.68
N ASN A 85 0.92 0.15 34.70
CA ASN A 85 0.05 0.70 33.69
C ASN A 85 0.93 1.48 32.74
N ILE A 86 0.58 1.51 31.45
CA ILE A 86 0.81 2.59 30.48
C ILE A 86 1.13 2.05 29.08
N MET A 87 0.40 2.57 28.11
CA MET A 87 0.55 2.38 26.67
C MET A 87 0.91 3.73 26.05
N PHE A 88 2.20 4.04 25.90
CA PHE A 88 2.73 5.34 25.45
C PHE A 88 2.63 5.61 23.95
N VAL A 89 1.52 6.09 23.41
CA VAL A 89 1.47 6.51 21.99
C VAL A 89 2.02 7.93 21.87
N ILE A 90 3.16 8.14 21.18
CA ILE A 90 3.63 9.49 20.78
C ILE A 90 3.07 9.78 19.37
N ASN A 91 2.35 10.88 19.19
CA ASN A 91 1.85 11.30 17.88
C ASN A 91 2.29 12.74 17.57
N ASN A 92 2.70 12.97 16.32
CA ASN A 92 3.65 14.02 15.94
C ASN A 92 3.13 15.45 15.94
N GLU A 93 1.83 15.66 15.78
CA GLU A 93 1.33 17.04 15.69
C GLU A 93 1.44 17.79 17.04
N SER A 94 1.66 17.07 18.17
CA SER A 94 1.64 17.69 19.51
C SER A 94 2.44 16.99 20.63
N PHE A 95 3.38 16.06 20.33
CA PHE A 95 3.96 15.11 21.30
C PHE A 95 2.93 14.69 22.35
N ASN A 96 1.89 14.00 21.89
CA ASN A 96 0.87 13.50 22.81
C ASN A 96 1.43 12.29 23.56
N LEU A 97 1.40 12.29 24.90
CA LEU A 97 1.60 11.12 25.74
C LEU A 97 0.24 10.59 26.16
N ARG A 98 -0.15 9.47 25.57
CA ARG A 98 -1.33 8.72 26.00
C ARG A 98 -0.97 7.76 27.15
N PHE A 99 -1.67 7.86 28.26
CA PHE A 99 -1.60 6.94 29.37
C PHE A 99 -2.86 6.09 29.40
N VAL A 100 -2.71 4.76 29.38
CA VAL A 100 -3.83 3.82 29.43
C VAL A 100 -3.69 2.91 30.65
N HIS A 101 -4.70 2.94 31.52
CA HIS A 101 -4.82 2.07 32.69
C HIS A 101 -5.94 1.07 32.49
N SER A 102 -5.64 -0.23 32.64
CA SER A 102 -6.65 -1.28 32.75
C SER A 102 -6.75 -1.73 34.22
N ASP A 103 -7.94 -1.70 34.81
CA ASP A 103 -8.14 -2.21 36.18
C ASP A 103 -7.94 -3.76 36.28
N HIS A 104 -7.68 -4.46 35.16
CA HIS A 104 -7.32 -5.87 35.13
C HIS A 104 -6.15 -6.18 34.19
N GLU A 105 -5.36 -7.18 34.60
CA GLU A 105 -4.21 -7.73 33.88
C GLU A 105 -4.56 -8.08 32.42
N LEU A 106 -3.62 -7.78 31.52
CA LEU A 106 -3.61 -7.91 30.06
C LEU A 106 -3.88 -9.32 29.50
N ARG A 107 -5.00 -9.96 29.86
CA ARG A 107 -5.44 -11.22 29.27
C ARG A 107 -6.95 -11.17 28.97
N VAL A 108 -7.28 -10.91 27.70
CA VAL A 108 -8.53 -11.35 27.01
C VAL A 108 -9.76 -10.41 27.01
N ALA A 109 -9.85 -9.32 27.78
CA ALA A 109 -11.06 -8.48 27.78
C ALA A 109 -11.06 -7.37 26.69
N LYS A 110 -12.09 -7.38 25.82
CA LYS A 110 -12.41 -6.32 24.85
C LYS A 110 -12.59 -4.96 25.54
N ASN A 111 -11.66 -4.01 25.31
CA ASN A 111 -11.69 -2.53 25.36
C ASN A 111 -12.69 -1.70 26.23
N LEU A 112 -13.56 -2.27 27.06
CA LEU A 112 -14.69 -1.55 27.63
C LEU A 112 -14.40 -0.75 28.92
N HIS A 113 -13.22 -0.92 29.55
CA HIS A 113 -12.88 -0.25 30.82
C HIS A 113 -11.45 0.31 30.88
N LEU A 114 -10.97 0.90 29.78
CA LEU A 114 -9.67 1.57 29.73
C LEU A 114 -9.81 3.03 30.17
N HIS A 115 -9.07 3.45 31.20
CA HIS A 115 -8.93 4.86 31.55
C HIS A 115 -7.81 5.45 30.71
N VAL A 116 -8.13 6.44 29.87
CA VAL A 116 -7.20 7.09 28.94
C VAL A 116 -6.98 8.54 29.39
N VAL A 117 -5.73 8.93 29.50
CA VAL A 117 -5.31 10.31 29.73
C VAL A 117 -4.35 10.71 28.62
N ASP A 118 -4.64 11.81 27.92
CA ASP A 118 -3.79 12.35 26.87
C ASP A 118 -3.09 13.62 27.39
N VAL A 119 -1.77 13.71 27.25
CA VAL A 119 -0.95 14.85 27.67
C VAL A 119 -0.14 15.35 26.49
N ASN A 120 -0.43 16.52 25.95
CA ASN A 120 0.39 17.14 24.91
C ASN A 120 1.62 17.82 25.53
N ILE A 121 2.80 17.62 24.96
CA ILE A 121 4.05 18.22 25.44
C ILE A 121 4.66 19.09 24.35
N ASP A 122 4.99 20.33 24.67
CA ASP A 122 5.69 21.19 23.72
C ASP A 122 7.16 20.73 23.55
N PRO A 123 7.73 20.80 22.34
CA PRO A 123 9.10 20.35 22.07
C PRO A 123 10.19 20.88 23.03
N PRO A 124 10.17 22.14 23.51
CA PRO A 124 11.14 22.65 24.49
C PRO A 124 11.07 21.96 25.87
N ALA A 125 9.88 21.51 26.28
CA ALA A 125 9.66 20.86 27.57
C ALA A 125 10.03 19.37 27.58
N LEU A 126 10.37 18.81 26.41
CA LEU A 126 10.64 17.39 26.22
C LEU A 126 11.76 16.88 27.13
N GLY A 127 12.87 17.62 27.25
CA GLY A 127 14.02 17.22 28.07
C GLY A 127 13.67 17.01 29.55
N SER A 128 12.91 17.95 30.13
CA SER A 128 12.45 17.86 31.52
C SER A 128 11.47 16.71 31.75
N CYS A 129 10.63 16.42 30.75
CA CYS A 129 9.69 15.30 30.81
C CYS A 129 10.42 13.96 30.74
N VAL A 130 11.41 13.82 29.85
CA VAL A 130 12.23 12.60 29.75
C VAL A 130 12.99 12.32 31.06
N GLU A 131 13.53 13.34 31.71
CA GLU A 131 14.20 13.19 33.01
C GLU A 131 13.25 12.69 34.11
N LEU A 132 12.00 13.19 34.12
CA LEU A 132 10.95 12.73 35.02
C LEU A 132 10.60 11.25 34.76
N LEU A 133 10.41 10.87 33.49
CA LEU A 133 10.09 9.49 33.08
C LEU A 133 11.20 8.52 33.50
N ARG A 134 12.48 8.92 33.36
CA ARG A 134 13.64 8.10 33.74
C ARG A 134 13.64 7.72 35.21
N ASN A 135 13.15 8.60 36.08
CA ASN A 135 13.09 8.36 37.52
C ASN A 135 11.97 7.37 37.92
N LEU A 136 10.96 7.18 37.07
CA LEU A 136 9.80 6.33 37.38
C LEU A 136 10.02 4.86 36.99
N ARG A 137 10.68 4.61 35.84
CA ARG A 137 10.93 3.30 35.20
C ARG A 137 9.66 2.47 34.98
N PHE A 138 9.24 2.32 33.73
CA PHE A 138 7.98 1.67 33.37
C PHE A 138 8.16 0.20 32.96
N ASP A 139 7.16 -0.63 33.25
CA ASP A 139 7.23 -2.06 32.94
C ASP A 139 6.90 -2.35 31.47
N TYR A 140 5.95 -1.61 30.87
CA TYR A 140 5.47 -1.83 29.50
C TYR A 140 5.40 -0.54 28.66
N MET A 141 5.61 -0.65 27.35
CA MET A 141 5.46 0.44 26.39
C MET A 141 4.78 -0.02 25.09
N LYS A 142 3.97 0.85 24.48
CA LYS A 142 3.59 0.75 23.06
C LYS A 142 3.81 2.13 22.44
N ALA A 143 4.94 2.33 21.77
CA ALA A 143 5.29 3.60 21.14
C ALA A 143 5.02 3.59 19.65
N VAL A 144 4.49 4.71 19.19
CA VAL A 144 4.60 5.17 17.81
C VAL A 144 5.44 6.44 17.91
N VAL A 145 6.48 6.60 17.13
CA VAL A 145 7.29 7.83 17.06
C VAL A 145 7.46 8.09 15.58
N LYS A 146 6.94 9.21 15.07
CA LYS A 146 7.05 9.56 13.66
C LYS A 146 7.73 10.94 13.53
N ASP A 147 8.26 11.26 12.35
CA ASP A 147 8.71 12.58 11.86
C ASP A 147 9.05 13.67 12.89
N HIS A 148 10.10 13.49 13.71
CA HIS A 148 10.65 14.61 14.47
C HIS A 148 12.16 14.52 14.69
N ARG A 149 12.92 15.44 14.07
CA ARG A 149 14.38 15.60 14.27
C ARG A 149 14.77 15.81 15.73
N GLY A 150 13.92 16.46 16.53
CA GLY A 150 14.20 16.74 17.94
C GLY A 150 14.01 15.56 18.90
N ILE A 151 13.21 14.54 18.56
CA ILE A 151 13.07 13.35 19.45
C ILE A 151 14.33 12.49 19.39
N GLN A 152 15.05 12.55 18.28
CA GLN A 152 16.21 11.74 18.00
C GLN A 152 17.30 11.83 19.07
N GLU A 153 17.55 13.04 19.60
CA GLU A 153 18.52 13.29 20.67
C GLU A 153 18.09 12.67 22.01
N TYR A 154 16.79 12.57 22.25
CA TYR A 154 16.22 12.02 23.49
C TYR A 154 15.86 10.54 23.40
N LEU A 155 15.87 9.94 22.21
CA LEU A 155 15.47 8.55 21.99
C LEU A 155 16.20 7.55 22.90
N PRO A 156 17.54 7.60 23.10
CA PRO A 156 18.21 6.69 24.04
C PRO A 156 17.66 6.82 25.47
N ASN A 157 17.45 8.06 25.93
CA ASN A 157 16.95 8.33 27.27
C ASN A 157 15.51 7.81 27.44
N ILE A 158 14.67 7.98 26.42
CA ILE A 158 13.30 7.44 26.40
C ILE A 158 13.35 5.91 26.47
N LEU A 159 14.13 5.26 25.61
CA LEU A 159 14.24 3.79 25.58
C LEU A 159 14.73 3.21 26.92
N SER A 160 15.68 3.89 27.59
CA SER A 160 16.19 3.48 28.90
C SER A 160 15.15 3.51 30.03
N CYS A 161 14.00 4.14 29.81
CA CYS A 161 12.92 4.19 30.78
C CYS A 161 12.11 2.88 30.86
N PHE A 162 12.33 1.94 29.94
CA PHE A 162 11.50 0.76 29.73
C PHE A 162 12.29 -0.54 29.80
N ASN A 163 11.67 -1.59 30.34
CA ASN A 163 12.23 -2.95 30.33
C ASN A 163 11.54 -3.89 29.31
N HIS A 164 10.24 -3.69 29.06
CA HIS A 164 9.49 -4.44 28.05
C HIS A 164 8.71 -3.48 27.14
N ILE A 165 8.75 -3.74 25.84
CA ILE A 165 8.04 -2.93 24.83
C ILE A 165 7.17 -3.86 23.98
N ILE A 166 5.85 -3.69 24.10
CA ILE A 166 4.84 -4.49 23.39
C ILE A 166 4.88 -4.16 21.90
N LYS A 167 4.99 -2.87 21.54
CA LYS A 167 5.13 -2.43 20.15
C LYS A 167 5.93 -1.15 20.07
N LEU A 168 6.83 -1.07 19.10
CA LEU A 168 7.62 0.12 18.83
C LEU A 168 7.62 0.39 17.33
N ASP A 169 6.92 1.44 16.91
CA ASP A 169 7.00 1.97 15.56
C ASP A 169 7.89 3.22 15.60
N LEU A 170 9.05 3.18 14.96
CA LEU A 170 9.98 4.30 14.84
C LEU A 170 10.01 4.80 13.40
N GLU A 171 9.90 6.11 13.21
CA GLU A 171 10.09 6.82 11.95
C GLU A 171 10.94 8.06 12.26
N ILE A 172 12.26 7.94 12.01
CA ILE A 172 13.31 8.90 12.44
C ILE A 172 14.41 9.05 11.39
N ASP A 173 15.14 10.18 11.35
CA ASP A 173 16.17 10.42 10.33
C ASP A 173 17.29 9.36 10.33
N HIS A 174 17.81 8.98 11.51
CA HIS A 174 18.87 7.98 11.66
C HIS A 174 18.91 7.35 13.07
N ILE A 175 19.70 6.30 13.25
CA ILE A 175 19.89 5.65 14.55
C ILE A 175 21.31 5.92 15.05
N THR A 176 21.41 6.41 16.29
CA THR A 176 22.72 6.58 16.94
C THR A 176 23.18 5.25 17.54
N ASN A 177 24.50 5.11 17.76
CA ASN A 177 25.04 3.92 18.41
C ASN A 177 24.46 3.71 19.82
N THR A 178 24.20 4.80 20.54
CA THR A 178 23.57 4.79 21.87
C THR A 178 22.13 4.30 21.79
N SER A 179 21.33 4.83 20.85
CA SER A 179 19.95 4.33 20.64
C SER A 179 19.94 2.84 20.31
N MET A 180 20.87 2.38 19.47
CA MET A 180 20.99 0.98 19.08
C MET A 180 21.37 0.07 20.26
N GLN A 181 22.26 0.53 21.17
CA GLN A 181 22.61 -0.19 22.39
C GLN A 181 21.38 -0.38 23.28
N GLU A 182 20.61 0.68 23.52
CA GLU A 182 19.37 0.62 24.29
C GLU A 182 18.32 -0.29 23.62
N LEU A 183 18.14 -0.21 22.30
CA LEU A 183 17.22 -1.10 21.57
C LEU A 183 17.61 -2.58 21.71
N SER A 184 18.91 -2.89 21.74
CA SER A 184 19.40 -4.29 21.79
C SER A 184 19.16 -5.01 23.11
N ILE A 185 18.92 -4.27 24.20
CA ILE A 185 18.65 -4.84 25.53
C ILE A 185 17.15 -4.91 25.85
N LEU A 186 16.30 -4.34 25.01
CA LEU A 186 14.85 -4.27 25.23
C LEU A 186 14.15 -5.58 24.85
N ASN A 187 13.26 -6.04 25.74
CA ASN A 187 12.35 -7.15 25.43
C ASN A 187 11.18 -6.64 24.57
N LEU A 188 11.40 -6.62 23.25
CA LEU A 188 10.42 -6.18 22.26
C LEU A 188 9.45 -7.33 21.90
N GLN A 189 8.18 -7.03 21.65
CA GLN A 189 7.22 -8.00 21.06
C GLN A 189 6.92 -7.69 19.60
N GLU A 190 6.76 -6.41 19.24
CA GLU A 190 6.58 -5.96 17.85
C GLU A 190 7.49 -4.76 17.57
N PHE A 191 8.23 -4.79 16.46
CA PHE A 191 9.14 -3.73 16.08
C PHE A 191 8.98 -3.33 14.60
N HIS A 192 8.64 -2.07 14.36
CA HIS A 192 8.65 -1.42 13.06
C HIS A 192 9.66 -0.28 13.10
N ILE A 193 10.50 -0.17 12.08
CA ILE A 193 11.41 0.95 11.94
C ILE A 193 11.42 1.46 10.50
N SER A 194 11.29 2.76 10.35
CA SER A 194 11.48 3.54 9.13
C SER A 194 12.57 4.57 9.40
N VAL A 195 13.63 4.60 8.60
CA VAL A 195 14.73 5.54 8.78
C VAL A 195 15.23 6.10 7.47
N SER A 196 15.60 7.39 7.45
CA SER A 196 16.22 7.97 6.26
C SER A 196 17.66 7.47 6.04
N TRP A 197 18.39 7.21 7.13
CA TRP A 197 19.77 6.72 7.11
C TRP A 197 19.98 5.59 8.14
N LEU A 198 20.35 4.40 7.65
CA LEU A 198 20.65 3.23 8.48
C LEU A 198 22.10 2.80 8.28
N LYS A 199 22.86 2.59 9.36
CA LYS A 199 24.18 1.95 9.25
C LYS A 199 24.03 0.45 9.06
N LEU A 200 24.88 -0.15 8.23
CA LEU A 200 24.90 -1.61 8.03
C LEU A 200 25.08 -2.40 9.34
N GLU A 201 25.87 -1.91 10.31
CA GLU A 201 25.98 -2.57 11.61
C GLU A 201 24.64 -2.58 12.39
N HIS A 202 23.86 -1.50 12.28
CA HIS A 202 22.59 -1.38 12.99
C HIS A 202 21.56 -2.32 12.38
N LEU A 203 21.53 -2.42 11.04
CA LEU A 203 20.74 -3.44 10.34
C LEU A 203 21.10 -4.85 10.83
N ARG A 204 22.39 -5.18 10.93
CA ARG A 204 22.83 -6.48 11.49
C ARG A 204 22.34 -6.70 12.92
N LYS A 205 22.39 -5.67 13.76
CA LYS A 205 21.92 -5.77 15.14
C LYS A 205 20.41 -5.98 15.20
N PHE A 206 19.63 -5.24 14.40
CA PHE A 206 18.17 -5.44 14.33
C PHE A 206 17.83 -6.86 13.96
N LEU A 207 18.42 -7.38 12.87
CA LEU A 207 18.13 -8.73 12.40
C LEU A 207 18.51 -9.85 13.40
N ASN A 208 19.32 -9.52 14.42
CA ASN A 208 19.67 -10.42 15.52
C ASN A 208 18.78 -10.25 16.77
N PHE A 209 17.76 -9.38 16.76
CA PHE A 209 16.83 -9.27 17.88
C PHE A 209 16.05 -10.58 18.05
N GLU A 210 15.80 -10.99 19.30
CA GLU A 210 15.00 -12.18 19.60
C GLU A 210 13.50 -12.00 19.32
N SER A 211 13.07 -10.75 19.20
CA SER A 211 11.70 -10.31 19.07
C SER A 211 11.18 -10.28 17.64
N LEU A 212 9.86 -10.13 17.52
CA LEU A 212 9.19 -10.02 16.23
C LEU A 212 9.45 -8.66 15.59
N ILE A 213 10.48 -8.59 14.75
CA ILE A 213 10.58 -7.50 13.77
C ILE A 213 9.45 -7.70 12.76
N LYS A 214 8.65 -6.67 12.51
CA LYS A 214 7.58 -6.70 11.49
C LYS A 214 8.02 -6.02 10.19
N GLU A 215 8.85 -4.98 10.28
CA GLU A 215 9.20 -4.13 9.15
C GLU A 215 10.42 -3.25 9.45
N ILE A 216 11.39 -3.23 8.54
CA ILE A 216 12.56 -2.34 8.50
C ILE A 216 12.53 -1.64 7.13
N ILE A 217 12.35 -0.33 7.16
CA ILE A 217 12.40 0.55 5.99
C ILE A 217 13.59 1.50 6.21
N ALA A 218 14.48 1.55 5.23
CA ALA A 218 15.61 2.45 5.21
C ALA A 218 15.67 3.17 3.85
N ASP A 219 15.68 4.50 3.82
CA ASP A 219 15.85 5.23 2.56
C ASP A 219 17.30 5.09 2.07
N ASN A 220 18.29 5.22 2.96
CA ASN A 220 19.71 5.05 2.64
C ASN A 220 20.40 4.08 3.60
N LEU A 221 21.05 3.06 3.07
CA LEU A 221 21.96 2.19 3.83
C LEU A 221 23.40 2.71 3.70
N GLN A 222 23.99 3.12 4.83
CA GLN A 222 25.39 3.51 4.92
C GLN A 222 26.27 2.27 5.11
N ILE A 223 27.18 2.06 4.16
CA ILE A 223 28.10 0.91 4.13
C ILE A 223 29.52 1.43 4.35
N ASP A 224 30.10 1.10 5.50
CA ASP A 224 31.50 1.38 5.78
C ASP A 224 32.42 0.43 4.99
N ASN A 225 33.59 0.91 4.56
CA ASN A 225 34.55 0.13 3.74
C ASN A 225 34.94 -1.21 4.39
N LEU A 226 35.05 -1.28 5.72
CA LEU A 226 35.34 -2.51 6.47
C LEU A 226 34.14 -3.49 6.51
N SER A 227 32.93 -2.98 6.33
CA SER A 227 31.69 -3.76 6.45
C SER A 227 31.23 -4.39 5.14
N GLN A 228 31.80 -3.99 3.99
CA GLN A 228 31.48 -4.48 2.64
C GLN A 228 31.63 -6.00 2.49
N ILE A 229 32.59 -6.60 3.18
CA ILE A 229 32.93 -8.04 3.04
C ILE A 229 32.09 -8.91 3.99
N THR A 230 31.46 -8.32 5.01
CA THR A 230 30.80 -9.09 6.06
C THR A 230 29.32 -9.33 5.69
N ALA A 231 28.93 -10.59 5.59
CA ALA A 231 27.55 -10.95 5.28
C ALA A 231 26.58 -10.55 6.42
N ILE A 232 25.36 -10.15 6.06
CA ILE A 232 24.25 -10.04 6.99
C ILE A 232 23.64 -11.43 7.12
N ILE A 233 23.62 -12.02 8.31
CA ILE A 233 23.01 -13.34 8.51
C ILE A 233 21.62 -13.14 9.12
N LEU A 234 20.59 -13.53 8.36
CA LEU A 234 19.22 -13.69 8.84
C LEU A 234 19.10 -15.12 9.36
N ASN A 235 19.29 -15.31 10.67
CA ASN A 235 19.27 -16.62 11.33
C ASN A 235 18.12 -16.80 12.33
N LYS A 236 17.20 -15.83 12.43
CA LYS A 236 16.13 -15.81 13.44
C LYS A 236 14.73 -15.79 12.82
N LEU A 237 13.79 -16.34 13.59
CA LEU A 237 12.38 -16.52 13.24
C LEU A 237 11.67 -15.18 13.09
N CYS A 238 11.12 -14.88 11.92
CA CYS A 238 10.35 -13.68 11.69
C CYS A 238 8.98 -13.99 11.06
N HIS A 239 7.90 -13.40 11.59
CA HIS A 239 6.53 -13.57 11.04
C HIS A 239 6.26 -12.65 9.83
N LYS A 240 7.03 -11.57 9.66
CA LYS A 240 6.97 -10.65 8.52
C LYS A 240 8.24 -9.81 8.56
N CYS A 241 9.11 -9.90 7.56
CA CYS A 241 10.36 -9.13 7.54
C CYS A 241 10.45 -8.32 6.25
N VAL A 242 9.85 -7.13 6.25
CA VAL A 242 10.05 -6.19 5.14
C VAL A 242 11.41 -5.51 5.33
N ILE A 243 12.30 -5.57 4.34
CA ILE A 243 13.60 -4.87 4.34
C ILE A 243 13.68 -3.97 3.10
N LYS A 244 13.08 -2.78 3.19
CA LYS A 244 13.14 -1.81 2.09
C LYS A 244 14.41 -0.98 2.24
N ILE A 245 15.28 -1.01 1.24
CA ILE A 245 16.48 -0.16 1.17
C ILE A 245 16.47 0.58 -0.15
N GLN A 246 16.23 1.90 -0.15
CA GLN A 246 16.07 2.63 -1.43
C GLN A 246 17.42 2.94 -2.10
N ASN A 247 18.42 3.35 -1.32
CA ASN A 247 19.74 3.76 -1.81
C ASN A 247 20.87 3.25 -0.89
N CYS A 248 22.10 3.25 -1.40
CA CYS A 248 23.30 2.90 -0.64
C CYS A 248 24.36 3.99 -0.77
N CYS A 249 25.04 4.32 0.32
CA CYS A 249 26.12 5.31 0.35
C CYS A 249 27.38 4.69 0.96
N PHE A 250 28.51 4.86 0.26
CA PHE A 250 29.83 4.43 0.73
C PHE A 250 30.55 5.58 1.42
N ASN A 251 31.07 5.35 2.62
CA ASN A 251 31.93 6.32 3.28
C ASN A 251 33.26 6.43 2.50
N LYS A 252 33.46 7.56 1.81
CA LYS A 252 34.78 7.94 1.29
C LYS A 252 35.65 8.33 2.49
N SER A 253 36.56 7.46 2.90
CA SER A 253 37.62 7.85 3.85
C SER A 253 38.52 8.88 3.17
N GLN A 254 38.60 10.08 3.76
CA GLN A 254 39.45 11.17 3.26
C GLN A 254 40.95 10.93 3.49
N ASP A 255 41.35 9.90 4.24
CA ASP A 255 42.76 9.57 4.41
C ASP A 255 43.01 8.07 4.42
N ALA A 256 44.05 7.69 3.67
CA ALA A 256 44.97 6.59 3.92
C ALA A 256 44.72 5.20 3.26
N PHE A 257 45.62 4.94 2.31
CA PHE A 257 46.23 3.68 1.86
C PHE A 257 45.58 2.86 0.74
N MET A 258 46.43 2.63 -0.28
CA MET A 258 46.26 1.76 -1.41
C MET A 258 45.69 0.39 -1.02
N MET A 259 44.42 0.17 -1.34
CA MET A 259 43.92 -1.15 -1.68
C MET A 259 44.13 -1.32 -3.20
N PRO A 260 44.80 -2.40 -3.65
CA PRO A 260 44.93 -2.65 -5.07
C PRO A 260 43.53 -2.91 -5.65
N GLU A 261 43.18 -2.11 -6.65
CA GLU A 261 42.18 -2.39 -7.70
C GLU A 261 41.20 -3.55 -7.40
N LEU A 262 40.17 -3.28 -6.59
CA LEU A 262 38.85 -3.91 -6.77
C LEU A 262 38.10 -3.16 -7.89
N SER A 263 38.73 -3.01 -9.05
CA SER A 263 38.26 -2.14 -10.13
C SER A 263 37.14 -2.75 -10.99
N ASN A 264 36.59 -3.92 -10.63
CA ASN A 264 35.47 -4.53 -11.39
C ASN A 264 34.46 -5.31 -10.54
N GLN A 265 34.54 -5.31 -9.21
CA GLN A 265 33.50 -5.91 -8.37
C GLN A 265 32.60 -4.80 -7.83
N GLN A 266 31.37 -4.71 -8.34
CA GLN A 266 30.30 -3.95 -7.67
C GLN A 266 30.31 -4.36 -6.19
N SER A 267 30.41 -3.39 -5.29
CA SER A 267 30.46 -3.62 -3.85
C SER A 267 29.09 -4.12 -3.36
N VAL A 268 28.87 -5.42 -3.48
CA VAL A 268 27.61 -6.10 -3.18
C VAL A 268 27.66 -6.65 -1.74
N VAL A 269 26.74 -6.22 -0.89
CA VAL A 269 26.57 -6.73 0.47
C VAL A 269 25.73 -8.00 0.44
N LYS A 270 26.30 -9.11 0.92
CA LYS A 270 25.63 -10.41 0.95
C LYS A 270 24.67 -10.52 2.14
N ILE A 271 23.42 -10.93 1.91
CA ILE A 271 22.42 -11.28 2.93
C ILE A 271 22.24 -12.79 2.94
N ILE A 272 22.84 -13.48 3.91
CA ILE A 272 22.71 -14.92 4.09
C ILE A 272 21.41 -15.24 4.84
N LEU A 273 20.46 -15.89 4.18
CA LEU A 273 19.24 -16.48 4.76
C LEU A 273 19.57 -17.87 5.30
N ASN A 274 19.77 -18.00 6.62
CA ASN A 274 20.11 -19.26 7.30
C ASN A 274 19.02 -19.70 8.29
N ASN A 275 18.83 -21.02 8.46
CA ASN A 275 18.02 -21.61 9.54
C ASN A 275 16.55 -21.17 9.64
N LEU A 276 15.85 -20.98 8.52
CA LEU A 276 14.39 -20.91 8.49
C LEU A 276 13.76 -22.32 8.50
N HIS A 277 14.13 -23.14 9.50
CA HIS A 277 13.62 -24.50 9.65
C HIS A 277 12.08 -24.50 9.77
N PRO A 278 11.36 -25.46 9.16
CA PRO A 278 9.91 -25.54 9.26
C PRO A 278 9.52 -25.88 10.70
N LEU A 279 8.98 -24.91 11.43
CA LEU A 279 8.30 -25.14 12.70
C LEU A 279 6.88 -25.66 12.42
N PRO A 280 6.29 -26.43 13.35
CA PRO A 280 4.98 -27.09 13.20
C PRO A 280 3.78 -26.13 13.15
N HIS A 281 3.98 -24.81 13.17
CA HIS A 281 2.92 -23.81 13.11
C HIS A 281 3.17 -22.93 11.89
N SER A 282 2.17 -22.84 11.01
CA SER A 282 2.21 -22.08 9.75
C SER A 282 2.58 -20.62 9.99
N ARG A 283 3.86 -20.28 9.78
CA ARG A 283 4.35 -18.90 9.81
C ARG A 283 4.71 -18.51 8.38
N ASN A 284 4.15 -17.39 7.90
CA ASN A 284 4.42 -16.88 6.55
C ASN A 284 5.63 -15.96 6.63
N PHE A 285 6.74 -16.28 5.97
CA PHE A 285 7.86 -15.35 5.85
C PHE A 285 7.73 -14.58 4.53
N TRP A 286 7.80 -13.26 4.62
CA TRP A 286 7.83 -12.32 3.49
C TRP A 286 9.14 -11.54 3.55
N LEU A 287 9.89 -11.55 2.45
CA LEU A 287 11.06 -10.72 2.18
C LEU A 287 10.80 -9.82 0.96
N GLU A 288 10.99 -8.51 1.14
CA GLU A 288 11.03 -7.51 0.06
C GLU A 288 12.43 -6.91 0.05
N LEU A 289 13.13 -6.92 -1.08
CA LEU A 289 14.47 -6.32 -1.25
C LEU A 289 14.43 -5.32 -2.40
N ASN A 290 14.65 -4.04 -2.10
CA ASN A 290 14.59 -2.94 -3.07
C ASN A 290 15.94 -2.30 -3.41
N SER A 291 17.02 -3.09 -3.41
CA SER A 291 18.36 -2.56 -3.68
C SER A 291 19.21 -3.50 -4.53
N THR A 292 19.88 -2.94 -5.53
CA THR A 292 20.89 -3.62 -6.36
C THR A 292 22.18 -3.92 -5.61
N SER A 293 22.39 -3.27 -4.46
CA SER A 293 23.61 -3.42 -3.63
C SER A 293 23.51 -4.57 -2.63
N LEU A 294 22.34 -5.19 -2.49
CA LEU A 294 22.13 -6.34 -1.63
C LEU A 294 22.01 -7.62 -2.46
N GLN A 295 22.88 -8.59 -2.21
CA GLN A 295 22.76 -9.93 -2.78
C GLN A 295 22.25 -10.89 -1.72
N PRO A 296 21.00 -11.35 -1.80
CA PRO A 296 20.57 -12.42 -0.93
C PRO A 296 21.22 -13.73 -1.36
N ILE A 297 21.71 -14.49 -0.39
CA ILE A 297 22.26 -15.84 -0.55
C ILE A 297 21.45 -16.71 0.41
N CYS A 298 20.90 -17.81 -0.08
CA CYS A 298 20.31 -18.80 0.80
C CYS A 298 21.21 -20.03 0.78
N THR A 299 21.67 -20.49 1.95
CA THR A 299 22.58 -21.64 2.02
C THR A 299 21.90 -22.92 2.53
N TRP A 300 20.64 -22.83 2.95
CA TRP A 300 19.83 -23.93 3.46
C TRP A 300 18.37 -23.81 3.01
N ARG A 301 17.64 -24.92 3.00
CA ARG A 301 16.19 -24.96 2.70
C ARG A 301 15.42 -24.01 3.64
N SER A 302 14.58 -23.17 3.07
CA SER A 302 13.83 -22.10 3.72
C SER A 302 12.33 -22.24 3.43
N SER A 303 11.50 -21.91 4.43
CA SER A 303 10.03 -21.93 4.34
C SER A 303 9.43 -20.58 3.90
N VAL A 304 10.09 -19.84 3.01
CA VAL A 304 9.54 -18.59 2.46
C VAL A 304 8.29 -18.91 1.65
N LYS A 305 7.17 -18.22 1.93
CA LYS A 305 5.92 -18.37 1.17
C LYS A 305 5.73 -17.27 0.14
N GLU A 306 6.18 -16.06 0.46
CA GLU A 306 6.03 -14.90 -0.42
C GLU A 306 7.37 -14.18 -0.54
N LEU A 307 7.74 -13.87 -1.78
CA LEU A 307 9.03 -13.28 -2.10
C LEU A 307 8.85 -12.19 -3.14
N THR A 308 9.27 -10.98 -2.78
CA THR A 308 9.28 -9.83 -3.70
C THR A 308 10.70 -9.33 -3.84
N LEU A 309 11.24 -9.33 -5.06
CA LEU A 309 12.62 -8.94 -5.34
C LEU A 309 12.65 -7.83 -6.38
N THR A 310 13.37 -6.76 -6.07
CA THR A 310 13.64 -5.66 -7.00
C THR A 310 15.15 -5.53 -7.21
N PHE A 311 15.62 -5.97 -8.38
CA PHE A 311 17.06 -6.06 -8.69
C PHE A 311 17.42 -5.43 -10.03
N GLU A 312 18.74 -5.25 -10.26
CA GLU A 312 19.24 -4.85 -11.58
C GLU A 312 19.03 -6.00 -12.58
N ASN A 313 19.33 -7.24 -12.19
CA ASN A 313 19.20 -8.43 -13.02
C ASN A 313 18.92 -9.69 -12.17
N GLU A 314 18.73 -10.82 -12.85
CA GLU A 314 18.29 -12.11 -12.33
C GLU A 314 19.41 -13.05 -11.83
N LEU A 315 20.69 -12.65 -11.90
CA LEU A 315 21.84 -13.53 -11.62
C LEU A 315 21.77 -14.22 -10.27
N TYR A 316 21.20 -13.56 -9.26
CA TYR A 316 21.11 -14.06 -7.89
C TYR A 316 19.78 -14.75 -7.57
N VAL A 317 18.83 -14.76 -8.51
CA VAL A 317 17.49 -15.28 -8.28
C VAL A 317 17.51 -16.81 -8.21
N ASN A 318 18.29 -17.47 -9.07
CA ASN A 318 18.29 -18.93 -9.17
C ASN A 318 18.74 -19.62 -7.87
N GLU A 319 19.89 -19.19 -7.31
CA GLU A 319 20.43 -19.74 -6.06
C GLU A 319 19.45 -19.56 -4.88
N LEU A 320 18.72 -18.45 -4.87
CA LEU A 320 17.75 -18.15 -3.84
C LEU A 320 16.48 -19.00 -3.98
N LEU A 321 15.94 -19.12 -5.19
CA LEU A 321 14.74 -19.94 -5.46
C LEU A 321 14.98 -21.42 -5.17
N TRP A 322 16.19 -21.93 -5.44
CA TRP A 322 16.59 -23.29 -5.09
C TRP A 322 16.43 -23.61 -3.61
N CYS A 323 16.50 -22.60 -2.74
CA CYS A 323 16.36 -22.82 -1.31
C CYS A 323 14.94 -22.59 -0.79
N CYS A 324 14.01 -22.03 -1.56
CA CYS A 324 12.66 -21.71 -1.10
C CYS A 324 11.67 -22.87 -1.34
N ILE A 325 11.65 -23.86 -0.44
CA ILE A 325 10.77 -25.04 -0.54
C ILE A 325 9.41 -24.70 0.09
N GLY A 326 8.45 -24.32 -0.75
CA GLY A 326 7.12 -23.87 -0.30
C GLY A 326 6.75 -22.45 -0.71
N LEU A 327 7.49 -21.87 -1.64
CA LEU A 327 7.15 -20.56 -2.20
C LEU A 327 5.82 -20.63 -2.94
N LYS A 328 4.88 -19.75 -2.56
CA LYS A 328 3.55 -19.60 -3.15
C LYS A 328 3.45 -18.37 -4.04
N ILE A 329 4.06 -17.25 -3.64
CA ILE A 329 4.01 -15.98 -4.37
C ILE A 329 5.43 -15.54 -4.69
N LEU A 330 5.70 -15.31 -5.97
CA LEU A 330 6.96 -14.74 -6.46
C LEU A 330 6.68 -13.48 -7.27
N THR A 331 7.22 -12.35 -6.82
CA THR A 331 7.18 -11.07 -7.54
C THR A 331 8.60 -10.61 -7.85
N LEU A 332 8.90 -10.40 -9.13
CA LEU A 332 10.20 -9.95 -9.63
C LEU A 332 10.05 -8.60 -10.34
N GLN A 333 10.86 -7.63 -9.96
CA GLN A 333 10.99 -6.34 -10.62
C GLN A 333 12.46 -6.15 -11.03
N LEU A 334 12.76 -6.33 -12.30
CA LEU A 334 14.14 -6.32 -12.81
C LEU A 334 14.37 -5.10 -13.71
N ALA A 335 15.58 -4.55 -13.68
CA ALA A 335 15.97 -3.57 -14.70
C ALA A 335 16.17 -4.27 -16.05
N LYS A 336 16.90 -5.39 -16.07
CA LYS A 336 17.20 -6.18 -17.28
C LYS A 336 17.30 -7.68 -16.99
N ILE A 337 17.32 -8.48 -18.05
CA ILE A 337 17.59 -9.92 -18.01
C ILE A 337 18.87 -10.21 -18.82
N VAL A 338 19.83 -10.92 -18.23
CA VAL A 338 21.18 -11.14 -18.81
C VAL A 338 21.39 -12.60 -19.27
N ASN A 339 21.02 -13.55 -18.43
CA ASN A 339 21.14 -15.01 -18.58
C ASN A 339 19.78 -15.71 -18.81
N GLY A 340 18.74 -14.95 -19.13
CA GLY A 340 17.41 -15.48 -19.45
C GLY A 340 16.64 -16.01 -18.23
N PHE A 341 15.69 -16.91 -18.47
CA PHE A 341 14.74 -17.39 -17.46
C PHE A 341 15.17 -18.68 -16.76
N SER A 342 16.48 -18.98 -16.73
CA SER A 342 17.00 -20.22 -16.13
C SER A 342 16.65 -20.38 -14.64
N PHE A 343 16.42 -19.28 -13.93
CA PHE A 343 15.96 -19.28 -12.54
C PHE A 343 14.57 -19.92 -12.34
N MET A 344 13.75 -20.01 -13.40
CA MET A 344 12.44 -20.65 -13.35
C MET A 344 12.51 -22.18 -13.41
N ILE A 345 13.69 -22.78 -13.67
CA ILE A 345 13.85 -24.23 -13.76
C ILE A 345 13.85 -24.91 -12.37
N SER A 346 13.80 -24.12 -11.28
CA SER A 346 13.84 -24.64 -9.91
C SER A 346 12.65 -25.55 -9.59
N GLU A 347 12.91 -26.87 -9.53
CA GLU A 347 11.90 -27.90 -9.28
C GLU A 347 11.14 -27.74 -7.95
N ASN A 348 11.74 -27.03 -6.99
CA ASN A 348 11.13 -26.74 -5.69
C ASN A 348 9.91 -25.82 -5.80
N LEU A 349 9.78 -25.07 -6.89
CA LEU A 349 8.69 -24.14 -7.12
C LEU A 349 7.48 -24.78 -7.81
N TYR A 350 7.71 -25.77 -8.68
CA TYR A 350 6.67 -26.39 -9.50
C TYR A 350 5.42 -26.87 -8.73
N PRO A 351 5.53 -27.48 -7.53
CA PRO A 351 4.35 -27.94 -6.81
C PRO A 351 3.66 -26.88 -5.95
N THR A 352 4.29 -25.73 -5.68
CA THR A 352 3.77 -24.79 -4.66
C THR A 352 3.51 -23.38 -5.15
N LEU A 353 4.08 -22.96 -6.27
CA LEU A 353 3.92 -21.60 -6.76
C LEU A 353 2.49 -21.37 -7.28
N GLU A 354 1.77 -20.48 -6.62
CA GLU A 354 0.38 -20.10 -6.88
C GLU A 354 0.29 -18.78 -7.66
N LYS A 355 1.20 -17.82 -7.42
CA LYS A 355 1.22 -16.53 -8.11
C LYS A 355 2.62 -16.16 -8.59
N PHE A 356 2.72 -15.80 -9.85
CA PHE A 356 3.96 -15.35 -10.47
C PHE A 356 3.78 -13.97 -11.11
N LYS A 357 4.61 -13.02 -10.69
CA LYS A 357 4.66 -11.68 -11.26
C LYS A 357 6.07 -11.31 -11.67
N ILE A 358 6.25 -10.80 -12.89
CA ILE A 358 7.53 -10.32 -13.38
C ILE A 358 7.35 -9.03 -14.19
N ASN A 359 8.16 -8.02 -13.88
CA ASN A 359 8.24 -6.77 -14.62
C ASN A 359 9.71 -6.48 -14.94
N VAL A 360 10.03 -6.30 -16.23
CA VAL A 360 11.38 -5.97 -16.71
C VAL A 360 11.34 -4.64 -17.45
N LYS A 361 12.19 -3.70 -17.05
CA LYS A 361 12.21 -2.34 -17.63
C LYS A 361 12.84 -2.29 -19.03
N GLU A 362 13.96 -2.98 -19.21
CA GLU A 362 14.70 -3.06 -20.47
C GLU A 362 14.15 -4.17 -21.37
N GLU A 363 14.44 -4.09 -22.67
CA GLU A 363 14.12 -5.17 -23.59
C GLU A 363 15.00 -6.40 -23.33
N VAL A 364 14.37 -7.57 -23.44
CA VAL A 364 14.98 -8.87 -23.14
C VAL A 364 15.40 -9.55 -24.44
N SER A 365 16.68 -9.86 -24.55
CA SER A 365 17.24 -10.58 -25.72
C SER A 365 17.05 -12.11 -25.66
N SER A 366 16.57 -12.63 -24.54
CA SER A 366 16.28 -14.06 -24.35
C SER A 366 14.96 -14.47 -25.01
N LYS A 367 14.81 -15.76 -25.36
CA LYS A 367 13.60 -16.27 -26.02
C LYS A 367 12.40 -16.27 -25.07
N ALA A 368 11.27 -15.70 -25.49
CA ALA A 368 10.02 -15.74 -24.71
C ALA A 368 9.53 -17.18 -24.47
N GLN A 369 9.78 -18.07 -25.44
CA GLN A 369 9.44 -19.50 -25.35
C GLN A 369 10.06 -20.20 -24.12
N SER A 370 11.26 -19.80 -23.69
CA SER A 370 11.87 -20.36 -22.48
C SER A 370 11.09 -20.03 -21.21
N LEU A 371 10.51 -18.82 -21.13
CA LEU A 371 9.62 -18.46 -20.03
C LEU A 371 8.30 -19.25 -20.14
N ASN A 372 7.73 -19.35 -21.34
CA ASN A 372 6.51 -20.11 -21.58
C ASN A 372 6.62 -21.57 -21.12
N GLU A 373 7.67 -22.27 -21.54
CA GLU A 373 7.93 -23.66 -21.16
C GLU A 373 8.13 -23.85 -19.66
N ALA A 374 8.72 -22.85 -18.98
CA ALA A 374 8.87 -22.90 -17.54
C ALA A 374 7.52 -22.73 -16.83
N LEU A 375 6.67 -21.80 -17.30
CA LEU A 375 5.35 -21.55 -16.72
C LEU A 375 4.45 -22.79 -16.76
N GLN A 376 4.50 -23.55 -17.84
CA GLN A 376 3.72 -24.79 -17.99
C GLN A 376 4.11 -25.90 -16.99
N ARG A 377 5.25 -25.78 -16.30
CA ARG A 377 5.69 -26.77 -15.30
C ARG A 377 5.07 -26.54 -13.92
N PHE A 378 4.54 -25.36 -13.64
CA PHE A 378 3.92 -25.06 -12.35
C PHE A 378 2.50 -25.60 -12.31
N LYS A 379 2.28 -26.62 -11.47
CA LYS A 379 0.99 -27.33 -11.40
C LYS A 379 -0.06 -26.62 -10.56
N SER A 380 0.39 -25.71 -9.69
CA SER A 380 -0.45 -24.99 -8.73
C SER A 380 -0.62 -23.52 -9.10
N LEU A 381 -0.20 -23.12 -10.30
CA LEU A 381 -0.16 -21.72 -10.70
C LEU A 381 -1.57 -21.25 -11.06
N VAL A 382 -2.00 -20.21 -10.35
CA VAL A 382 -3.36 -19.65 -10.41
C VAL A 382 -3.35 -18.26 -11.02
N ASN A 383 -2.34 -17.43 -10.70
CA ASN A 383 -2.23 -16.06 -11.22
C ASN A 383 -0.87 -15.80 -11.88
N ILE A 384 -0.91 -15.19 -13.07
CA ILE A 384 0.27 -14.76 -13.82
C ILE A 384 0.16 -13.27 -14.17
N ASP A 385 1.21 -12.50 -13.90
CA ASP A 385 1.36 -11.10 -14.34
C ASP A 385 2.74 -10.89 -14.96
N ILE A 386 2.80 -10.79 -16.29
CA ILE A 386 4.04 -10.68 -17.05
C ILE A 386 4.05 -9.34 -17.77
N LYS A 387 5.08 -8.52 -17.49
CA LYS A 387 5.35 -7.25 -18.18
C LYS A 387 6.79 -7.27 -18.69
N ILE A 388 6.98 -7.73 -19.92
CA ILE A 388 8.30 -7.92 -20.52
C ILE A 388 8.26 -7.62 -22.02
N LYS A 389 9.14 -6.72 -22.47
CA LYS A 389 9.42 -6.51 -23.89
C LYS A 389 10.62 -7.34 -24.32
N PHE A 390 10.55 -7.98 -25.47
CA PHE A 390 11.58 -8.84 -26.05
C PHE A 390 12.19 -8.19 -27.30
N CYS A 391 13.51 -8.30 -27.48
CA CYS A 391 14.20 -7.71 -28.64
C CYS A 391 13.90 -8.45 -29.95
N ASP A 392 13.69 -9.77 -29.91
CA ASP A 392 13.38 -10.60 -31.07
C ASP A 392 12.09 -11.37 -30.81
N CYS A 393 11.06 -11.05 -31.60
CA CYS A 393 9.73 -11.66 -31.53
C CYS A 393 9.41 -12.49 -32.78
N SER A 394 10.43 -12.91 -33.54
CA SER A 394 10.22 -13.67 -34.78
C SER A 394 10.19 -15.18 -34.54
N GLY A 395 9.32 -15.88 -35.28
CA GLY A 395 9.28 -17.35 -35.35
C GLY A 395 9.11 -18.03 -33.99
N GLU A 396 10.16 -18.73 -33.54
CA GLU A 396 10.21 -19.57 -32.33
C GLU A 396 10.37 -18.78 -31.01
N ASN A 397 10.51 -17.46 -31.08
CA ASN A 397 10.82 -16.61 -29.93
C ASN A 397 9.58 -15.95 -29.30
N MET A 398 8.40 -16.56 -29.47
CA MET A 398 7.11 -16.07 -28.98
C MET A 398 6.49 -16.99 -27.92
N PHE A 399 5.53 -16.46 -27.15
CA PHE A 399 4.61 -17.27 -26.37
C PHE A 399 3.65 -17.99 -27.32
N HIS A 400 3.95 -19.24 -27.64
CA HIS A 400 3.19 -19.99 -28.64
C HIS A 400 1.88 -20.57 -28.14
N GLU A 401 1.86 -21.13 -26.93
CA GLU A 401 0.72 -21.88 -26.39
C GLU A 401 0.67 -21.69 -24.86
N LEU A 402 -0.51 -21.42 -24.32
CA LEU A 402 -0.78 -21.40 -22.88
C LEU A 402 -1.61 -22.64 -22.52
N LEU A 403 -1.06 -23.49 -21.66
CA LEU A 403 -1.74 -24.68 -21.16
C LEU A 403 -1.46 -24.87 -19.67
N ILE A 404 -2.20 -24.12 -18.85
CA ILE A 404 -2.12 -24.17 -17.39
C ILE A 404 -3.57 -24.26 -16.89
N PRO A 405 -4.12 -25.48 -16.73
CA PRO A 405 -5.56 -25.66 -16.45
C PRO A 405 -6.04 -25.04 -15.14
N SER A 406 -5.13 -24.83 -14.17
CA SER A 406 -5.42 -24.21 -12.87
C SER A 406 -5.40 -22.68 -12.88
N LEU A 407 -5.15 -22.05 -14.03
CA LEU A 407 -4.97 -20.61 -14.12
C LEU A 407 -6.33 -19.91 -14.02
N GLU A 408 -6.50 -19.06 -13.00
CA GLU A 408 -7.71 -18.23 -12.80
C GLU A 408 -7.53 -16.81 -13.37
N SER A 409 -6.29 -16.29 -13.38
CA SER A 409 -6.02 -14.91 -13.78
C SER A 409 -4.72 -14.77 -14.59
N LEU A 410 -4.81 -14.07 -15.72
CA LEU A 410 -3.71 -13.79 -16.63
C LEU A 410 -3.62 -12.31 -16.95
N THR A 411 -2.48 -11.69 -16.67
CA THR A 411 -2.09 -10.39 -17.19
C THR A 411 -0.83 -10.54 -18.02
N ILE A 412 -0.87 -10.12 -19.29
CA ILE A 412 0.29 -10.18 -20.18
C ILE A 412 0.45 -8.88 -20.98
N ASP A 413 1.57 -8.21 -20.73
CA ASP A 413 2.06 -7.05 -21.45
C ASP A 413 3.40 -7.41 -22.09
N SER A 414 3.34 -7.90 -23.32
CA SER A 414 4.51 -8.36 -24.05
C SER A 414 4.33 -8.22 -25.55
N ASN A 415 5.42 -7.85 -26.23
CA ASN A 415 5.47 -7.81 -27.69
C ASN A 415 5.70 -9.18 -28.36
N ALA A 416 5.88 -10.24 -27.57
CA ALA A 416 6.19 -11.59 -28.04
C ALA A 416 5.00 -12.57 -27.95
N LEU A 417 3.76 -12.08 -27.95
CA LEU A 417 2.56 -12.93 -27.99
C LEU A 417 2.43 -13.56 -29.38
N GLY A 418 2.29 -14.89 -29.43
CA GLY A 418 2.10 -15.64 -30.67
C GLY A 418 0.63 -15.82 -31.02
N GLU A 419 0.32 -15.97 -32.31
CA GLU A 419 -1.06 -16.11 -32.82
C GLU A 419 -1.82 -17.28 -32.18
N LYS A 420 -1.10 -18.35 -31.83
CA LYS A 420 -1.66 -19.60 -31.28
C LYS A 420 -1.67 -19.64 -29.75
N PHE A 421 -1.42 -18.52 -29.08
CA PHE A 421 -1.25 -18.51 -27.63
C PHE A 421 -2.44 -19.11 -26.88
N PHE A 422 -3.67 -18.87 -27.35
CA PHE A 422 -4.91 -19.42 -26.79
C PHE A 422 -5.47 -20.63 -27.55
N LYS A 423 -4.67 -21.32 -28.38
CA LYS A 423 -5.12 -22.46 -29.20
C LYS A 423 -5.87 -23.55 -28.42
N TYR A 424 -5.56 -23.73 -27.14
CA TYR A 424 -6.24 -24.69 -26.24
C TYR A 424 -7.12 -24.00 -25.19
N ALA A 425 -7.74 -22.86 -25.52
CA ALA A 425 -8.60 -22.10 -24.61
C ALA A 425 -9.69 -22.94 -23.94
N MET A 426 -10.27 -23.91 -24.65
CA MET A 426 -11.25 -24.84 -24.08
C MET A 426 -10.73 -25.68 -22.90
N GLU A 427 -9.41 -25.83 -22.75
CA GLU A 427 -8.77 -26.57 -21.64
C GLU A 427 -8.48 -25.69 -20.42
N LEU A 428 -8.70 -24.37 -20.51
CA LEU A 428 -8.49 -23.38 -19.44
C LEU A 428 -9.81 -23.12 -18.70
N TYR A 429 -10.32 -24.14 -18.02
CA TYR A 429 -11.66 -24.13 -17.41
C TYR A 429 -11.83 -23.17 -16.23
N GLU A 430 -10.73 -22.75 -15.61
CA GLU A 430 -10.75 -21.86 -14.43
C GLU A 430 -10.43 -20.40 -14.80
N LEU A 431 -10.05 -20.10 -16.05
CA LEU A 431 -9.54 -18.76 -16.43
C LEU A 431 -10.68 -17.74 -16.53
N GLU A 432 -10.84 -16.95 -15.47
CA GLU A 432 -11.90 -15.95 -15.31
C GLU A 432 -11.47 -14.54 -15.74
N ASP A 433 -10.23 -14.17 -15.40
CA ASP A 433 -9.69 -12.82 -15.56
C ASP A 433 -8.56 -12.78 -16.60
N VAL A 434 -8.75 -12.02 -17.69
CA VAL A 434 -7.74 -11.86 -18.74
C VAL A 434 -7.47 -10.39 -19.03
N VAL A 435 -6.20 -10.00 -18.96
CA VAL A 435 -5.71 -8.66 -19.32
C VAL A 435 -4.59 -8.81 -20.36
N ILE A 436 -4.79 -8.25 -21.55
CA ILE A 436 -3.84 -8.35 -22.66
C ILE A 436 -3.53 -6.96 -23.21
N ASN A 437 -2.22 -6.66 -23.31
CA ASN A 437 -1.74 -5.55 -24.13
C ASN A 437 -1.17 -6.12 -25.44
N TRP A 438 -1.87 -5.89 -26.55
CA TRP A 438 -1.48 -6.44 -27.85
C TRP A 438 -0.11 -5.89 -28.30
N PRO A 439 0.78 -6.72 -28.86
CA PRO A 439 2.00 -6.23 -29.49
C PRO A 439 1.67 -5.21 -30.58
N THR A 440 2.40 -4.10 -30.67
CA THR A 440 2.16 -3.03 -31.66
C THR A 440 2.27 -3.50 -33.11
N ASN A 441 2.96 -4.61 -33.35
CA ASN A 441 3.28 -5.12 -34.69
C ASN A 441 2.44 -6.36 -35.07
N THR A 442 1.35 -6.64 -34.37
CA THR A 442 0.43 -7.74 -34.71
C THR A 442 -0.29 -7.45 -36.02
N THR A 443 -0.48 -8.49 -36.85
CA THR A 443 -1.35 -8.41 -38.02
C THR A 443 -2.81 -8.53 -37.59
N THR A 444 -3.74 -8.00 -38.37
CA THR A 444 -5.18 -8.15 -38.10
C THR A 444 -5.61 -9.61 -37.97
N VAL A 445 -5.04 -10.50 -38.80
CA VAL A 445 -5.30 -11.95 -38.72
C VAL A 445 -4.87 -12.50 -37.37
N HIS A 446 -3.67 -12.14 -36.90
CA HIS A 446 -3.16 -12.58 -35.60
C HIS A 446 -4.09 -12.18 -34.45
N THR A 447 -4.49 -10.90 -34.39
CA THR A 447 -5.38 -10.39 -33.34
C THR A 447 -6.75 -11.07 -33.40
N MET A 448 -7.33 -11.22 -34.61
CA MET A 448 -8.62 -11.89 -34.78
C MET A 448 -8.58 -13.37 -34.37
N THR A 449 -7.50 -14.11 -34.68
CA THR A 449 -7.34 -15.50 -34.25
C THR A 449 -7.32 -15.59 -32.72
N MET A 450 -6.50 -14.77 -32.05
CA MET A 450 -6.44 -14.76 -30.59
C MET A 450 -7.76 -14.36 -29.94
N LEU A 451 -8.44 -13.34 -30.48
CA LEU A 451 -9.77 -12.93 -30.00
C LEU A 451 -10.78 -14.07 -30.15
N SER A 452 -10.77 -14.78 -31.29
CA SER A 452 -11.66 -15.92 -31.52
C SER A 452 -11.42 -17.02 -30.49
N ASP A 453 -10.16 -17.32 -30.19
CA ASP A 453 -9.80 -18.31 -29.16
C ASP A 453 -10.23 -17.85 -27.75
N LEU A 454 -10.19 -16.55 -27.44
CA LEU A 454 -10.70 -16.02 -26.16
C LEU A 454 -12.21 -16.22 -26.02
N THR A 455 -12.99 -16.11 -27.10
CA THR A 455 -14.47 -16.28 -27.04
C THR A 455 -14.91 -17.67 -26.60
N VAL A 456 -14.02 -18.67 -26.71
CA VAL A 456 -14.32 -20.06 -26.35
C VAL A 456 -13.83 -20.42 -24.94
N LEU A 457 -13.22 -19.49 -24.19
CA LEU A 457 -12.85 -19.72 -22.80
C LEU A 457 -14.09 -20.02 -21.93
N PRO A 458 -14.13 -21.18 -21.23
CA PRO A 458 -15.34 -21.60 -20.53
C PRO A 458 -15.77 -20.74 -19.34
N ALA A 459 -14.82 -20.10 -18.65
CA ALA A 459 -15.06 -19.34 -17.41
C ALA A 459 -14.76 -17.85 -17.53
N LEU A 460 -14.44 -17.35 -18.74
CA LEU A 460 -14.04 -15.95 -18.92
C LEU A 460 -15.19 -15.00 -18.55
N THR A 461 -15.00 -14.23 -17.47
CA THR A 461 -15.97 -13.24 -17.00
C THR A 461 -15.46 -11.82 -17.13
N ASN A 462 -14.14 -11.60 -17.06
CA ASN A 462 -13.52 -10.28 -17.13
C ASN A 462 -12.43 -10.24 -18.20
N LEU A 463 -12.56 -9.31 -19.15
CA LEU A 463 -11.60 -9.10 -20.22
C LEU A 463 -11.20 -7.62 -20.28
N SER A 464 -9.89 -7.36 -20.20
CA SER A 464 -9.31 -6.04 -20.42
C SER A 464 -8.31 -6.10 -21.57
N LEU A 465 -8.50 -5.23 -22.55
CA LEU A 465 -7.67 -5.12 -23.76
C LEU A 465 -7.10 -3.71 -23.85
N ASP A 466 -5.83 -3.60 -24.24
CA ASP A 466 -5.25 -2.28 -24.53
C ASP A 466 -5.94 -1.60 -25.71
N ARG A 467 -6.38 -2.36 -26.73
CA ARG A 467 -7.08 -1.82 -27.91
C ARG A 467 -7.93 -2.87 -28.63
N ILE A 468 -8.82 -2.37 -29.46
CA ILE A 468 -9.48 -3.07 -30.58
C ILE A 468 -9.31 -2.17 -31.79
N SER A 469 -8.97 -2.73 -32.95
CA SER A 469 -8.51 -1.94 -34.10
C SER A 469 -9.57 -1.76 -35.19
N ASN A 470 -10.64 -2.57 -35.19
CA ASN A 470 -11.68 -2.51 -36.21
C ASN A 470 -12.99 -3.22 -35.79
N THR A 471 -14.04 -3.01 -36.59
CA THR A 471 -15.37 -3.61 -36.37
C THR A 471 -15.37 -5.15 -36.39
N HIS A 472 -14.46 -5.81 -37.13
CA HIS A 472 -14.43 -7.29 -37.16
C HIS A 472 -13.90 -7.86 -35.85
N GLU A 473 -12.88 -7.24 -35.25
CA GLU A 473 -12.38 -7.62 -33.93
C GLU A 473 -13.47 -7.44 -32.86
N TRP A 474 -14.26 -6.37 -32.92
CA TRP A 474 -15.43 -6.17 -32.05
C TRP A 474 -16.50 -7.27 -32.24
N GLN A 475 -16.84 -7.60 -33.49
CA GLN A 475 -17.84 -8.63 -33.80
C GLN A 475 -17.43 -10.03 -33.31
N ILE A 476 -16.13 -10.30 -33.20
CA ILE A 476 -15.65 -11.54 -32.59
C ILE A 476 -16.00 -11.53 -31.09
N LEU A 477 -15.65 -10.46 -30.37
CA LEU A 477 -15.92 -10.31 -28.93
C LEU A 477 -17.41 -10.37 -28.58
N ASP A 478 -18.28 -9.93 -29.48
CA ASP A 478 -19.74 -10.08 -29.36
C ASP A 478 -20.18 -11.54 -29.11
N ASN A 479 -19.34 -12.53 -29.45
CA ASN A 479 -19.63 -13.95 -29.24
C ASN A 479 -19.14 -14.51 -27.89
N CYS A 480 -18.47 -13.73 -27.04
CA CYS A 480 -18.06 -14.17 -25.70
C CYS A 480 -19.31 -14.51 -24.86
N ARG A 481 -19.43 -15.77 -24.43
CA ARG A 481 -20.68 -16.30 -23.87
C ARG A 481 -21.02 -15.79 -22.48
N ASP A 482 -20.03 -15.76 -21.59
CA ASP A 482 -20.23 -15.53 -20.16
C ASP A 482 -19.51 -14.25 -19.68
N LEU A 483 -19.12 -13.37 -20.62
CA LEU A 483 -18.41 -12.14 -20.29
C LEU A 483 -19.33 -11.15 -19.57
N LEU A 484 -18.91 -10.75 -18.37
CA LEU A 484 -19.62 -9.81 -17.49
C LEU A 484 -18.98 -8.41 -17.51
N SER A 485 -17.65 -8.34 -17.62
CA SER A 485 -16.90 -7.08 -17.65
C SER A 485 -15.98 -7.01 -18.86
N LEU A 486 -16.07 -5.90 -19.59
CA LEU A 486 -15.20 -5.58 -20.72
C LEU A 486 -14.56 -4.20 -20.52
N GLU A 487 -13.24 -4.15 -20.62
CA GLU A 487 -12.45 -2.91 -20.63
C GLU A 487 -11.63 -2.82 -21.93
N ILE A 488 -11.73 -1.67 -22.60
CA ILE A 488 -10.91 -1.34 -23.76
C ILE A 488 -10.27 0.02 -23.50
N ILE A 489 -8.94 0.03 -23.40
CA ILE A 489 -8.18 1.21 -22.92
C ILE A 489 -8.05 2.26 -24.04
N ALA A 490 -7.67 1.85 -25.24
CA ALA A 490 -7.47 2.77 -26.35
C ALA A 490 -8.81 3.32 -26.90
N PRO A 491 -8.82 4.56 -27.40
CA PRO A 491 -9.99 5.13 -28.06
C PRO A 491 -10.41 4.34 -29.29
N ILE A 492 -11.72 4.12 -29.43
CA ILE A 492 -12.33 3.48 -30.59
C ILE A 492 -12.77 4.56 -31.59
N ASP A 493 -12.33 4.40 -32.84
CA ASP A 493 -12.56 5.31 -33.96
C ASP A 493 -13.40 4.67 -35.10
N PHE A 494 -13.89 3.44 -34.89
CA PHE A 494 -14.75 2.72 -35.83
C PHE A 494 -16.15 2.47 -35.26
N LEU A 495 -17.07 2.10 -36.15
CA LEU A 495 -18.47 1.93 -35.82
C LEU A 495 -18.69 0.72 -34.91
N LEU A 496 -19.24 0.97 -33.73
CA LEU A 496 -19.68 -0.05 -32.77
C LEU A 496 -21.19 -0.25 -32.88
N ILE A 497 -21.58 -1.39 -33.43
CA ILE A 497 -22.97 -1.84 -33.46
C ILE A 497 -23.04 -3.16 -32.72
N THR A 498 -23.79 -3.18 -31.63
CA THR A 498 -24.12 -4.41 -30.90
C THR A 498 -25.39 -5.01 -31.49
N SER A 499 -25.31 -6.27 -31.93
CA SER A 499 -26.49 -7.01 -32.37
C SER A 499 -27.33 -7.44 -31.17
N THR A 500 -28.66 -7.43 -31.27
CA THR A 500 -29.54 -8.03 -30.25
C THR A 500 -29.34 -9.55 -30.11
N ASP A 501 -28.72 -10.17 -31.11
CA ASP A 501 -28.34 -11.58 -31.09
C ASP A 501 -26.95 -11.83 -30.45
N SER A 502 -26.20 -10.76 -30.13
CA SER A 502 -24.89 -10.83 -29.45
C SER A 502 -25.03 -11.48 -28.07
N GLN A 503 -24.00 -12.21 -27.63
CA GLN A 503 -23.95 -12.71 -26.25
C GLN A 503 -23.64 -11.56 -25.29
N LEU A 504 -22.75 -10.65 -25.67
CA LEU A 504 -22.46 -9.45 -24.87
C LEU A 504 -23.72 -8.64 -24.58
N TYR A 505 -24.63 -8.52 -25.56
CA TYR A 505 -25.94 -7.88 -25.37
C TYR A 505 -26.69 -8.42 -24.13
N ARG A 506 -26.58 -9.74 -23.88
CA ARG A 506 -27.32 -10.46 -22.83
C ARG A 506 -26.60 -10.54 -21.49
N THR A 507 -25.27 -10.56 -21.49
CA THR A 507 -24.47 -10.87 -20.29
C THR A 507 -23.70 -9.71 -19.72
N LEU A 508 -23.32 -8.71 -20.54
CA LEU A 508 -22.41 -7.67 -20.11
C LEU A 508 -23.05 -6.76 -19.05
N GLU A 509 -22.41 -6.68 -17.89
CA GLU A 509 -22.82 -5.90 -16.72
C GLU A 509 -21.95 -4.64 -16.54
N SER A 510 -20.69 -4.70 -16.95
CA SER A 510 -19.70 -3.62 -16.81
C SER A 510 -18.97 -3.35 -18.12
N LEU A 511 -18.96 -2.09 -18.56
CA LEU A 511 -18.26 -1.66 -19.76
C LEU A 511 -17.39 -0.43 -19.46
N THR A 512 -16.09 -0.54 -19.76
CA THR A 512 -15.15 0.59 -19.78
C THR A 512 -14.62 0.78 -21.19
N ILE A 513 -14.90 1.93 -21.80
CA ILE A 513 -14.52 2.25 -23.18
C ILE A 513 -14.14 3.71 -23.33
N SER A 514 -13.31 3.98 -24.34
CA SER A 514 -13.00 5.32 -24.82
C SER A 514 -13.48 5.48 -26.27
N LEU A 515 -14.20 6.55 -26.59
CA LEU A 515 -14.81 6.77 -27.90
C LEU A 515 -14.39 8.13 -28.48
N ASP A 516 -13.96 8.13 -29.75
CA ASP A 516 -13.64 9.37 -30.46
C ASP A 516 -14.91 10.08 -30.97
N THR A 517 -14.93 11.42 -30.90
CA THR A 517 -16.09 12.22 -31.33
C THR A 517 -16.45 12.07 -32.82
N SER A 518 -15.50 11.67 -33.68
CA SER A 518 -15.77 11.42 -35.10
C SER A 518 -16.79 10.30 -35.30
N ILE A 519 -16.79 9.30 -34.41
CA ILE A 519 -17.61 8.09 -34.52
C ILE A 519 -18.69 7.97 -33.44
N ILE A 520 -18.52 8.61 -32.28
CA ILE A 520 -19.41 8.46 -31.12
C ILE A 520 -20.89 8.69 -31.47
N LYS A 521 -21.18 9.63 -32.37
CA LYS A 521 -22.54 9.93 -32.84
C LYS A 521 -23.25 8.77 -33.56
N HIS A 522 -22.50 7.75 -33.97
CA HIS A 522 -23.00 6.57 -34.66
C HIS A 522 -22.97 5.31 -33.79
N VAL A 523 -22.45 5.38 -32.56
CA VAL A 523 -22.35 4.24 -31.66
C VAL A 523 -23.71 3.93 -31.03
N CYS A 524 -24.08 2.64 -31.03
CA CYS A 524 -25.28 2.15 -30.37
C CYS A 524 -24.96 0.96 -29.44
N LEU A 525 -25.08 1.20 -28.14
CA LEU A 525 -24.96 0.28 -27.04
C LEU A 525 -26.38 -0.20 -26.67
N THR A 526 -26.65 -1.48 -26.84
CA THR A 526 -28.00 -2.05 -26.67
C THR A 526 -28.13 -3.02 -25.50
N PHE A 527 -27.11 -3.14 -24.64
CA PHE A 527 -27.04 -4.13 -23.56
C PHE A 527 -28.24 -4.12 -22.59
N ILE A 528 -28.77 -5.31 -22.26
CA ILE A 528 -29.93 -5.45 -21.36
C ILE A 528 -29.57 -5.64 -19.90
N LYS A 529 -28.29 -5.81 -19.57
CA LYS A 529 -27.80 -6.02 -18.19
C LYS A 529 -26.75 -5.00 -17.76
N LEU A 530 -26.45 -3.99 -18.58
CA LEU A 530 -25.37 -3.06 -18.28
C LEU A 530 -25.71 -2.22 -17.05
N GLU A 531 -25.01 -2.46 -15.95
CA GLU A 531 -25.17 -1.76 -14.67
C GLU A 531 -24.12 -0.67 -14.50
N PHE A 532 -22.93 -0.87 -15.05
CA PHE A 532 -21.82 0.07 -14.97
C PHE A 532 -21.31 0.47 -16.36
N LEU A 533 -21.29 1.78 -16.63
CA LEU A 533 -20.67 2.36 -17.82
C LEU A 533 -19.58 3.36 -17.40
N SER A 534 -18.38 3.13 -17.89
CA SER A 534 -17.23 4.01 -17.77
C SER A 534 -16.83 4.46 -19.18
N LEU A 535 -17.25 5.67 -19.55
CA LEU A 535 -17.07 6.22 -20.88
C LEU A 535 -16.06 7.37 -20.84
N GLU A 536 -14.99 7.26 -21.61
CA GLU A 536 -14.12 8.38 -21.95
C GLU A 536 -14.48 8.91 -23.35
N VAL A 537 -14.61 10.24 -23.48
CA VAL A 537 -14.81 10.89 -24.78
C VAL A 537 -13.53 11.62 -25.17
N THR A 538 -12.96 11.22 -26.29
CA THR A 538 -11.75 11.81 -26.88
C THR A 538 -12.05 12.52 -28.20
N SER A 539 -11.20 13.45 -28.60
CA SER A 539 -11.31 14.15 -29.88
C SER A 539 -10.02 14.87 -30.19
N GLU A 540 -9.62 14.85 -31.46
CA GLU A 540 -8.60 15.78 -31.99
C GLU A 540 -9.19 17.17 -32.28
N ASN A 541 -10.52 17.32 -32.26
CA ASN A 541 -11.22 18.55 -32.60
C ASN A 541 -11.49 19.42 -31.36
N ILE A 542 -10.89 20.61 -31.35
CA ILE A 542 -11.01 21.60 -30.26
C ILE A 542 -12.37 22.34 -30.30
N ASP A 543 -13.15 22.22 -31.39
CA ASP A 543 -14.45 22.87 -31.51
C ASP A 543 -15.50 22.21 -30.60
N ARG A 544 -15.79 22.89 -29.48
CA ARG A 544 -16.80 22.52 -28.50
C ARG A 544 -18.19 22.28 -29.12
N ARG A 545 -18.58 22.99 -30.18
CA ARG A 545 -19.90 22.80 -30.81
C ARG A 545 -20.00 21.44 -31.48
N VAL A 546 -18.94 21.02 -32.18
CA VAL A 546 -18.88 19.72 -32.84
C VAL A 546 -18.90 18.60 -31.80
N ASN A 547 -18.13 18.75 -30.73
CA ASN A 547 -18.09 17.78 -29.62
C ASN A 547 -19.45 17.67 -28.92
N ASN A 548 -20.11 18.80 -28.63
CA ASN A 548 -21.46 18.83 -28.05
C ASN A 548 -22.48 18.12 -28.93
N ASP A 549 -22.48 18.39 -30.23
CA ASP A 549 -23.42 17.75 -31.16
C ASP A 549 -23.19 16.23 -31.22
N ALA A 550 -21.93 15.79 -31.29
CA ALA A 550 -21.59 14.37 -31.34
C ALA A 550 -22.04 13.62 -30.07
N VAL A 551 -21.73 14.19 -28.90
CA VAL A 551 -22.14 13.63 -27.60
C VAL A 551 -23.67 13.64 -27.45
N ARG A 552 -24.35 14.71 -27.88
CA ARG A 552 -25.81 14.77 -27.85
C ARG A 552 -26.43 13.64 -28.68
N TYR A 553 -25.94 13.40 -29.90
CA TYR A 553 -26.43 12.30 -30.73
C TYR A 553 -26.20 10.93 -30.09
N PHE A 554 -25.01 10.72 -29.50
CA PHE A 554 -24.72 9.49 -28.77
C PHE A 554 -25.68 9.29 -27.60
N MET A 555 -25.86 10.30 -26.74
CA MET A 555 -26.76 10.20 -25.58
C MET A 555 -28.20 9.97 -26.03
N GLN A 556 -28.66 10.64 -27.10
CA GLN A 556 -29.99 10.40 -27.66
C GLN A 556 -30.18 8.96 -28.12
N ALA A 557 -29.20 8.39 -28.82
CA ALA A 557 -29.26 7.03 -29.31
C ALA A 557 -29.22 5.98 -28.18
N ASN A 558 -28.51 6.26 -27.08
CA ASN A 558 -28.19 5.27 -26.06
C ASN A 558 -28.96 5.44 -24.74
N PHE A 559 -29.42 6.64 -24.40
CA PHE A 559 -30.10 6.91 -23.13
C PHE A 559 -31.60 7.15 -23.27
N SER A 560 -32.13 7.39 -24.47
CA SER A 560 -33.58 7.64 -24.61
C SER A 560 -34.44 6.39 -24.37
N ASN A 561 -33.98 5.20 -24.79
CA ASN A 561 -34.74 3.93 -24.73
C ASN A 561 -33.85 2.67 -24.67
N SER A 562 -32.60 2.78 -24.22
CA SER A 562 -31.65 1.65 -24.24
C SER A 562 -31.07 1.38 -22.84
N ILE A 563 -29.79 1.67 -22.60
CA ILE A 563 -29.07 1.26 -21.40
C ILE A 563 -29.49 2.01 -20.12
N ASN A 564 -30.27 3.09 -20.23
CA ASN A 564 -30.69 3.91 -19.09
C ASN A 564 -31.52 3.15 -18.05
N ASN A 565 -32.26 2.11 -18.46
CA ASN A 565 -33.13 1.34 -17.58
C ASN A 565 -32.39 0.41 -16.61
N THR A 566 -31.14 0.05 -16.90
CA THR A 566 -30.33 -0.87 -16.08
C THR A 566 -29.12 -0.22 -15.45
N LEU A 567 -28.69 0.94 -15.97
CA LEU A 567 -27.48 1.62 -15.54
C LEU A 567 -27.61 2.14 -14.11
N THR A 568 -26.90 1.52 -13.16
CA THR A 568 -26.85 1.93 -11.75
C THR A 568 -25.70 2.88 -11.46
N SER A 569 -24.64 2.83 -12.26
CA SER A 569 -23.42 3.61 -12.07
C SER A 569 -22.85 4.12 -13.40
N LEU A 570 -22.63 5.43 -13.49
CA LEU A 570 -22.06 6.09 -14.67
C LEU A 570 -20.76 6.82 -14.28
N LEU A 571 -19.69 6.54 -15.00
CA LEU A 571 -18.44 7.27 -14.97
C LEU A 571 -18.20 7.91 -16.33
N LEU A 572 -18.26 9.23 -16.41
CA LEU A 572 -18.00 9.98 -17.64
C LEU A 572 -16.68 10.73 -17.50
N ARG A 573 -15.69 10.34 -18.29
CA ARG A 573 -14.40 11.01 -18.39
C ARG A 573 -14.38 11.91 -19.62
N GLN A 574 -14.32 13.20 -19.36
CA GLN A 574 -14.21 14.22 -20.36
C GLN A 574 -12.73 14.48 -20.60
N SER A 575 -12.13 13.93 -21.66
CA SER A 575 -10.76 14.30 -22.06
C SER A 575 -10.73 15.52 -22.98
N ILE A 576 -11.88 15.97 -23.46
CA ILE A 576 -12.08 17.22 -24.19
C ILE A 576 -13.38 17.94 -23.79
N SER A 577 -13.42 19.28 -23.84
CA SER A 577 -14.61 20.08 -23.49
C SER A 577 -15.86 19.69 -24.29
N PHE A 578 -16.93 19.37 -23.56
CA PHE A 578 -18.31 19.29 -24.04
C PHE A 578 -19.31 19.62 -22.91
N ASP A 579 -20.55 19.90 -23.26
CA ASP A 579 -21.61 20.25 -22.33
C ASP A 579 -22.12 19.02 -21.56
N LEU A 580 -21.73 18.90 -20.30
CA LEU A 580 -22.17 17.83 -19.41
C LEU A 580 -23.66 17.93 -19.07
N THR A 581 -24.27 19.12 -19.16
CA THR A 581 -25.70 19.30 -18.83
C THR A 581 -26.62 18.54 -19.79
N LEU A 582 -26.11 18.06 -20.92
CA LEU A 582 -26.82 17.13 -21.80
C LEU A 582 -27.32 15.88 -21.08
N LEU A 583 -26.62 15.41 -20.02
CA LEU A 583 -27.08 14.28 -19.20
C LEU A 583 -28.44 14.55 -18.54
N SER A 584 -28.70 15.80 -18.13
CA SER A 584 -29.97 16.20 -17.50
C SER A 584 -31.17 16.22 -18.45
N MET A 585 -30.97 15.91 -19.74
CA MET A 585 -32.08 15.76 -20.70
C MET A 585 -32.69 14.35 -20.68
N PHE A 586 -32.10 13.40 -19.95
CA PHE A 586 -32.48 12.00 -19.95
C PHE A 586 -32.86 11.54 -18.56
N THR A 587 -33.89 10.69 -18.49
CA THR A 587 -34.33 10.07 -17.24
C THR A 587 -33.59 8.75 -17.01
N PHE A 588 -33.05 8.58 -15.81
CA PHE A 588 -32.37 7.36 -15.40
C PHE A 588 -33.08 6.76 -14.17
N PRO A 589 -33.93 5.74 -14.34
CA PRO A 589 -34.77 5.23 -13.28
C PRO A 589 -34.00 4.52 -12.15
N VAL A 590 -32.82 3.95 -12.44
CA VAL A 590 -32.04 3.14 -11.48
C VAL A 590 -30.64 3.67 -11.18
N LEU A 591 -30.27 4.81 -11.76
CA LEU A 591 -28.93 5.38 -11.61
C LEU A 591 -28.72 5.92 -10.19
N ALA A 592 -27.83 5.27 -9.45
CA ALA A 592 -27.54 5.58 -8.06
C ALA A 592 -26.22 6.34 -7.86
N CYS A 593 -25.29 6.23 -8.82
CA CYS A 593 -23.99 6.87 -8.74
C CYS A 593 -23.59 7.49 -10.08
N ILE A 594 -23.18 8.75 -10.06
CA ILE A 594 -22.55 9.43 -11.19
C ILE A 594 -21.18 9.94 -10.76
N ARG A 595 -20.17 9.71 -11.58
CA ARG A 595 -18.84 10.30 -11.43
C ARG A 595 -18.44 10.99 -12.72
N LEU A 596 -18.09 12.25 -12.63
CA LEU A 596 -17.63 13.07 -13.74
C LEU A 596 -16.16 13.42 -13.55
N GLU A 597 -15.31 13.03 -14.50
CA GLU A 597 -13.92 13.50 -14.57
C GLU A 597 -13.83 14.57 -15.64
N ILE A 598 -13.64 15.81 -15.22
CA ILE A 598 -13.84 17.01 -16.02
C ILE A 598 -12.46 17.58 -16.38
N SER A 599 -12.12 17.61 -17.68
CA SER A 599 -10.86 18.23 -18.16
C SER A 599 -10.98 19.74 -18.40
N ASP A 600 -12.14 20.35 -18.14
CA ASP A 600 -12.49 21.65 -18.70
C ASP A 600 -11.90 22.89 -18.02
N LEU A 601 -11.76 23.92 -18.86
CA LEU A 601 -11.38 25.32 -18.62
C LEU A 601 -12.57 26.16 -18.12
N TYR A 602 -13.33 25.70 -17.11
CA TYR A 602 -14.35 26.55 -16.49
C TYR A 602 -13.68 27.80 -15.89
N VAL A 603 -14.38 28.95 -15.88
CA VAL A 603 -13.86 30.16 -15.26
C VAL A 603 -13.53 29.82 -13.81
N GLN A 604 -12.24 29.92 -13.47
CA GLN A 604 -11.71 29.54 -12.17
C GLN A 604 -12.55 30.19 -11.06
N GLY A 605 -13.17 29.37 -10.20
CA GLY A 605 -14.08 29.83 -9.14
C GLY A 605 -15.58 29.60 -9.39
N GLN A 606 -15.98 28.93 -10.46
CA GLN A 606 -17.39 28.54 -10.71
C GLN A 606 -17.68 27.04 -10.54
N ASP A 607 -16.70 26.23 -10.13
CA ASP A 607 -16.81 24.78 -9.98
C ASP A 607 -17.96 24.39 -9.02
N GLU A 608 -18.09 25.07 -7.87
CA GLU A 608 -19.18 24.83 -6.92
C GLU A 608 -20.55 25.19 -7.47
N GLN A 609 -20.65 26.31 -8.21
CA GLN A 609 -21.90 26.74 -8.82
C GLN A 609 -22.35 25.76 -9.89
N PHE A 610 -21.43 25.33 -10.77
CA PHE A 610 -21.70 24.29 -11.75
C PHE A 610 -22.15 22.98 -11.08
N CYS A 611 -21.45 22.54 -10.02
CA CYS A 611 -21.84 21.33 -9.30
C CYS A 611 -23.26 21.43 -8.73
N ASN A 612 -23.59 22.54 -8.08
CA ASN A 612 -24.92 22.75 -7.49
C ASN A 612 -26.02 22.79 -8.57
N ASP A 613 -25.81 23.53 -9.65
CA ASP A 613 -26.77 23.62 -10.77
C ASP A 613 -26.95 22.24 -11.44
N PHE A 614 -25.87 21.46 -11.56
CA PHE A 614 -25.92 20.12 -12.12
C PHE A 614 -26.62 19.14 -11.17
N CYS A 615 -26.34 19.19 -9.87
CA CYS A 615 -27.03 18.41 -8.84
C CYS A 615 -28.54 18.62 -8.90
N GLU A 616 -28.99 19.88 -8.93
CA GLU A 616 -30.40 20.26 -8.94
C GLU A 616 -31.11 19.72 -10.20
N ARG A 617 -30.47 19.81 -11.37
CA ARG A 617 -31.06 19.27 -12.59
C ARG A 617 -31.08 17.74 -12.63
N MET A 618 -30.06 17.08 -12.08
CA MET A 618 -29.99 15.63 -12.09
C MET A 618 -30.92 14.98 -11.06
N SER A 619 -31.17 15.62 -9.91
CA SER A 619 -32.10 15.10 -8.90
C SER A 619 -33.53 14.98 -9.44
N GLU A 620 -33.94 15.86 -10.36
CA GLU A 620 -35.22 15.76 -11.06
C GLU A 620 -35.29 14.58 -12.04
N GLN A 621 -34.15 14.13 -12.57
CA GLN A 621 -34.07 13.11 -13.61
C GLN A 621 -33.66 11.72 -13.11
N CYS A 622 -33.17 11.63 -11.87
CA CYS A 622 -32.63 10.41 -11.26
C CYS A 622 -33.14 10.26 -9.83
N GLU A 623 -34.34 9.70 -9.66
CA GLU A 623 -34.97 9.51 -8.35
C GLU A 623 -34.13 8.68 -7.36
N LEU A 624 -33.29 7.77 -7.86
CA LEU A 624 -32.45 6.88 -7.05
C LEU A 624 -31.01 7.36 -6.90
N LEU A 625 -30.67 8.56 -7.38
CA LEU A 625 -29.32 9.11 -7.27
C LEU A 625 -28.95 9.30 -5.81
N LYS A 626 -27.90 8.61 -5.34
CA LYS A 626 -27.38 8.72 -3.96
C LYS A 626 -26.08 9.49 -3.88
N LYS A 627 -25.26 9.37 -4.92
CA LYS A 627 -23.87 9.84 -4.93
C LYS A 627 -23.55 10.50 -6.25
N LEU A 628 -23.02 11.71 -6.15
CA LEU A 628 -22.50 12.44 -7.29
C LEU A 628 -21.08 12.91 -6.99
N TYR A 629 -20.14 12.55 -7.86
CA TYR A 629 -18.73 12.84 -7.72
C TYR A 629 -18.24 13.68 -8.88
N PHE A 630 -17.51 14.74 -8.56
CA PHE A 630 -16.84 15.59 -9.54
C PHE A 630 -15.34 15.57 -9.27
N ASN A 631 -14.56 15.29 -10.32
CA ASN A 631 -13.12 15.36 -10.29
C ASN A 631 -12.65 16.33 -11.39
N PHE A 632 -12.26 17.53 -10.98
CA PHE A 632 -11.79 18.57 -11.88
C PHE A 632 -10.28 18.43 -12.09
N LYS A 633 -9.85 18.03 -13.30
CA LYS A 633 -8.43 17.81 -13.60
C LYS A 633 -7.60 19.10 -13.50
N CYS A 634 -8.17 20.26 -13.87
CA CYS A 634 -7.46 21.54 -13.86
C CYS A 634 -7.30 22.15 -12.47
N SER A 635 -8.36 22.16 -11.65
CA SER A 635 -8.30 22.68 -10.27
C SER A 635 -7.78 21.66 -9.26
N GLN A 636 -7.57 20.39 -9.67
CA GLN A 636 -7.27 19.25 -8.80
C GLN A 636 -8.28 19.10 -7.64
N GLN A 637 -9.49 19.60 -7.84
CA GLN A 637 -10.53 19.61 -6.83
C GLN A 637 -11.42 18.39 -6.98
N TYR A 638 -11.68 17.75 -5.84
CA TYR A 638 -12.65 16.67 -5.71
C TYR A 638 -13.84 17.16 -4.91
N MET A 639 -15.04 17.02 -5.47
CA MET A 639 -16.29 17.33 -4.79
C MET A 639 -17.19 16.10 -4.79
N ALA A 640 -17.84 15.84 -3.66
CA ALA A 640 -18.76 14.73 -3.48
C ALA A 640 -20.05 15.24 -2.84
N PHE A 641 -21.18 14.90 -3.46
CA PHE A 641 -22.50 15.25 -2.99
C PHE A 641 -23.25 13.96 -2.63
N GLN A 642 -23.90 13.97 -1.48
CA GLN A 642 -24.90 12.98 -1.12
C GLN A 642 -26.27 13.56 -1.46
N CYS A 643 -27.02 12.84 -2.29
CA CYS A 643 -28.39 13.18 -2.64
C CYS A 643 -29.31 12.40 -1.67
N GLU A 644 -30.29 13.07 -1.08
CA GLU A 644 -31.22 12.49 -0.08
C GLU A 644 -32.28 11.58 -0.70
#